data_AF-A0A1I8EA22-F1
#
_entry.id   AF-A0A1I8EA22-F1
#
_cell.length_a   1.000
_cell.length_b   1.000
_cell.length_c   1.000
_cell.angle_alpha   90.00
_cell.angle_beta   90.00
_cell.angle_gamma   90.00
#
_symmetry.space_group_name_H-M   'P 1'
#
loop_
_entity.id
_entity.type
_entity.pdbx_description
1 polymer ?
#
loop_
_entity_poly.entity_id
_entity_poly.type
_entity_poly.pdbx_seq_one_letter_code
_entity_poly.pdbx_strand_id
1 'polypeptide(L)'
;MSYCETKGRLILSKYDCDYTPIEENIWKLCKKVSASLDELNYCSAVFISNKNRMVPLWKQRAIAAAGRDYVIWDYHVILLYSKLGLVFVYDFDTTLTFPCDAQTYWTETFRPELNLDANYHRHVSFLVIREYFSSDRSHMLETNGNHKALPPPWPLIYDPGILYSRIGNNLHSFISMDNHLLKDISKVYDENSFNELINEQLRTPVKNIKQFCADLAKRNLISTSHPPNLSSDNFKIVSTLPDVVYAGFDPTAESLHIGHLLILTNLFRAALHGCHAIALIGEATAHVGDPSGHITGAMLVITVRLPAESHYRLFSSTFSLFKRDPRHRNIVPGHEIDQYVRKINLQLVRLFNNFIENNVPSKKLLSIMSSIQFLEVCRDFRLGNMLRLGMVKSRMRDGSGLSCTEFLYQILQSYDWYRLSRDYNCHFQIGGNDQLGHFDAGYDYIKGKTGKISASICLPLLTDAQGKKLSKTSKEHNNIWLDERKTSPFTFYQYFSLQTIEEIKEIEWEHQANLGKWIAQEKLAEELTKLVHGSNGLKIAKQCSKMLFNDSLSELRKMSTSFIEEQFGTASVQQLLRSRFSTIGELADKVHSGDGSSINKMKAGALKLNGIQFTNPDEVIDFDKICLDGKNITLVCWGKRKYHLIKWID
;
A
#
# COMPACT_ATOMS: atom_id res chain seq x y z
N MET A 1 20.79 -3.44 -20.72
CA MET A 1 20.73 -4.00 -19.35
C MET A 1 19.61 -3.28 -18.64
N SER A 2 18.55 -3.99 -18.26
CA SER A 2 17.34 -3.39 -17.67
C SER A 2 17.08 -4.01 -16.30
N TYR A 3 17.86 -3.61 -15.31
CA TYR A 3 17.59 -3.96 -13.91
C TYR A 3 16.27 -3.32 -13.50
N CYS A 4 15.25 -4.13 -13.26
CA CYS A 4 13.95 -3.65 -12.77
C CYS A 4 14.00 -3.51 -11.23
N GLU A 5 14.72 -2.49 -10.73
CA GLU A 5 14.67 -2.14 -9.32
C GLU A 5 13.23 -1.75 -8.93
N THR A 6 12.56 -2.63 -8.18
CA THR A 6 11.27 -2.31 -7.55
C THR A 6 11.30 -2.69 -6.07
N LYS A 7 11.41 -1.66 -5.21
CA LYS A 7 11.12 -1.71 -3.77
C LYS A 7 11.97 -2.70 -2.95
N GLY A 8 13.30 -2.66 -3.10
CA GLY A 8 14.22 -3.45 -2.26
C GLY A 8 14.10 -4.96 -2.47
N ARG A 9 13.79 -5.38 -3.70
CA ARG A 9 13.63 -6.78 -4.12
C ARG A 9 14.60 -7.07 -5.26
N LEU A 10 15.44 -8.10 -5.13
CA LEU A 10 16.10 -8.75 -6.26
C LEU A 10 15.23 -9.94 -6.72
N ILE A 11 14.28 -9.65 -7.60
CA ILE A 11 13.58 -10.70 -8.37
C ILE A 11 14.31 -10.79 -9.71
N LEU A 12 15.19 -11.79 -9.84
CA LEU A 12 15.90 -12.04 -11.09
C LEU A 12 14.93 -12.59 -12.14
N SER A 13 14.89 -11.97 -13.32
CA SER A 13 14.19 -12.52 -14.47
C SER A 13 14.89 -13.78 -14.98
N LYS A 14 14.12 -14.73 -15.51
CA LYS A 14 14.67 -15.93 -16.17
C LYS A 14 15.61 -15.56 -17.33
N TYR A 15 15.37 -14.41 -17.97
CA TYR A 15 16.16 -13.88 -19.08
C TYR A 15 17.49 -13.22 -18.67
N ASP A 16 17.64 -12.83 -17.39
CA ASP A 16 18.88 -12.22 -16.88
C ASP A 16 19.90 -13.30 -16.42
N CYS A 17 19.54 -14.58 -16.54
CA CYS A 17 20.29 -15.72 -16.02
C CYS A 17 20.85 -16.61 -17.14
N ASP A 18 22.15 -16.94 -17.05
CA ASP A 18 22.81 -17.83 -18.02
C ASP A 18 22.57 -19.29 -17.60
N TYR A 19 21.53 -19.89 -18.15
CA TYR A 19 21.15 -21.27 -17.86
C TYR A 19 21.98 -22.29 -18.65
N THR A 20 22.41 -23.37 -18.00
CA THR A 20 22.94 -24.59 -18.63
C THR A 20 22.48 -25.78 -17.79
N PRO A 21 21.99 -26.92 -18.34
CA PRO A 21 21.29 -27.97 -17.58
C PRO A 21 22.18 -28.78 -16.60
N ILE A 22 22.64 -28.14 -15.51
CA ILE A 22 23.45 -28.72 -14.41
C ILE A 22 23.19 -27.98 -13.08
N GLU A 23 23.56 -28.55 -11.92
CA GLU A 23 23.31 -27.93 -10.59
C GLU A 23 23.98 -26.57 -10.39
N GLU A 24 25.11 -26.32 -11.06
CA GLU A 24 25.89 -25.08 -10.90
C GLU A 24 25.10 -23.80 -11.23
N ASN A 25 23.96 -23.93 -11.91
CA ASN A 25 22.96 -22.89 -12.05
C ASN A 25 22.57 -22.22 -10.73
N ILE A 26 22.49 -22.97 -9.63
CA ILE A 26 22.09 -22.44 -8.31
C ILE A 26 23.20 -21.61 -7.71
N TRP A 27 24.44 -22.09 -7.79
CA TRP A 27 25.63 -21.33 -7.40
C TRP A 27 25.74 -20.03 -8.23
N LYS A 28 25.40 -20.09 -9.52
CA LYS A 28 25.33 -18.92 -10.41
C LYS A 28 24.19 -17.95 -10.10
N LEU A 29 22.97 -18.44 -9.89
CA LEU A 29 21.82 -17.64 -9.47
C LEU A 29 22.21 -16.80 -8.26
N CYS A 30 22.81 -17.43 -7.26
CA CYS A 30 23.17 -16.76 -6.01
C CYS A 30 24.33 -15.75 -6.18
N LYS A 31 25.28 -15.98 -7.10
CA LYS A 31 26.24 -14.94 -7.53
C LYS A 31 25.60 -13.76 -8.28
N LYS A 32 24.40 -13.91 -8.84
CA LYS A 32 23.61 -12.81 -9.43
C LYS A 32 22.64 -12.17 -8.44
N VAL A 33 22.19 -12.90 -7.39
CA VAL A 33 21.41 -12.36 -6.26
C VAL A 33 22.30 -11.54 -5.30
N SER A 34 23.62 -11.76 -5.29
CA SER A 34 24.56 -11.11 -4.36
C SER A 34 24.84 -9.62 -4.64
N ALA A 35 23.82 -8.77 -4.53
CA ALA A 35 23.99 -7.32 -4.38
C ALA A 35 24.44 -6.94 -2.95
N SER A 36 24.14 -7.78 -1.95
CA SER A 36 24.64 -7.68 -0.58
C SER A 36 24.82 -9.07 0.04
N LEU A 37 25.53 -9.14 1.18
CA LEU A 37 25.65 -10.37 1.96
C LEU A 37 24.33 -10.73 2.65
N ASP A 38 23.53 -9.72 3.01
CA ASP A 38 22.28 -9.88 3.77
C ASP A 38 21.18 -10.59 2.98
N GLU A 39 21.10 -10.36 1.66
CA GLU A 39 20.14 -11.08 0.80
C GLU A 39 20.42 -12.58 0.71
N LEU A 40 21.69 -13.00 0.89
CA LEU A 40 22.06 -14.41 0.87
C LEU A 40 21.55 -15.19 2.10
N ASN A 41 21.25 -14.49 3.21
CA ASN A 41 20.63 -15.11 4.39
C ASN A 41 19.20 -15.60 4.12
N TYR A 42 18.54 -15.06 3.10
CA TYR A 42 17.19 -15.46 2.67
C TYR A 42 17.21 -16.53 1.58
N CYS A 43 18.39 -16.98 1.13
CA CYS A 43 18.56 -17.96 0.08
C CYS A 43 18.94 -19.34 0.64
N SER A 44 18.31 -20.40 0.12
CA SER A 44 18.65 -21.81 0.41
C SER A 44 18.48 -22.65 -0.84
N ALA A 45 19.37 -23.61 -1.11
CA ALA A 45 19.04 -24.63 -2.12
C ALA A 45 18.31 -25.81 -1.48
N VAL A 46 17.48 -26.48 -2.28
CA VAL A 46 16.86 -27.74 -1.91
C VAL A 46 17.24 -28.79 -2.96
N PHE A 47 17.99 -29.80 -2.52
CA PHE A 47 18.32 -30.99 -3.29
C PHE A 47 17.24 -32.04 -3.05
N ILE A 48 16.70 -32.63 -4.11
CA ILE A 48 15.53 -33.51 -4.05
C ILE A 48 15.88 -34.80 -4.78
N SER A 49 15.78 -35.94 -4.10
CA SER A 49 16.16 -37.26 -4.62
C SER A 49 15.47 -38.35 -3.80
N ASN A 50 15.78 -39.63 -4.06
CA ASN A 50 15.37 -40.73 -3.22
C ASN A 50 16.35 -41.90 -3.31
N LYS A 51 16.14 -42.93 -2.47
CA LYS A 51 16.99 -44.13 -2.42
C LYS A 51 17.13 -44.85 -3.78
N ASN A 52 16.15 -44.69 -4.67
CA ASN A 52 16.14 -45.30 -6.00
C ASN A 52 16.67 -44.36 -7.10
N ARG A 53 16.96 -43.09 -6.79
CA ARG A 53 17.26 -42.01 -7.74
C ARG A 53 16.22 -41.94 -8.88
N MET A 54 14.95 -41.82 -8.50
CA MET A 54 13.82 -41.69 -9.43
C MET A 54 12.82 -40.66 -8.92
N VAL A 55 13.06 -39.38 -9.21
CA VAL A 55 12.18 -38.26 -8.86
C VAL A 55 11.26 -37.94 -10.04
N PRO A 56 9.94 -38.18 -9.94
CA PRO A 56 9.00 -37.75 -10.95
C PRO A 56 8.71 -36.25 -10.83
N LEU A 57 8.78 -35.53 -11.95
CA LEU A 57 8.62 -34.08 -12.03
C LEU A 57 7.63 -33.69 -13.13
N TRP A 58 6.56 -33.01 -12.75
CA TRP A 58 5.59 -32.39 -13.65
C TRP A 58 6.01 -30.95 -14.00
N LYS A 59 5.40 -30.38 -15.05
CA LYS A 59 5.65 -29.00 -15.50
C LYS A 59 7.13 -28.68 -15.78
N GLN A 60 7.90 -29.63 -16.28
CA GLN A 60 9.30 -29.47 -16.67
C GLN A 60 9.45 -29.32 -18.19
N ARG A 61 10.35 -28.47 -18.68
CA ARG A 61 10.56 -28.24 -20.13
C ARG A 61 10.91 -29.52 -20.89
N ALA A 62 11.62 -30.45 -20.25
CA ALA A 62 12.00 -31.73 -20.83
C ALA A 62 10.82 -32.68 -21.12
N ILE A 63 9.61 -32.41 -20.58
CA ILE A 63 8.37 -33.16 -20.88
C ILE A 63 8.10 -33.25 -22.38
N ALA A 64 8.32 -32.15 -23.12
CA ALA A 64 8.07 -32.10 -24.56
C ALA A 64 8.89 -33.13 -25.36
N ALA A 65 10.06 -33.55 -24.84
CA ALA A 65 10.90 -34.59 -25.43
C ALA A 65 10.60 -36.00 -24.89
N ALA A 66 9.95 -36.11 -23.72
CA ALA A 66 9.74 -37.37 -23.02
C ALA A 66 8.46 -38.14 -23.44
N GLY A 67 7.52 -37.48 -24.13
CA GLY A 67 6.27 -38.11 -24.60
C GLY A 67 5.33 -38.58 -23.47
N ARG A 68 5.44 -37.98 -22.28
CA ARG A 68 4.65 -38.26 -21.07
C ARG A 68 4.43 -36.95 -20.30
N ASP A 69 3.42 -36.87 -19.45
CA ASP A 69 3.09 -35.65 -18.68
C ASP A 69 4.11 -35.28 -17.56
N TYR A 70 5.18 -36.05 -17.40
CA TYR A 70 6.24 -35.86 -16.41
C TYR A 70 7.58 -36.41 -16.92
N VAL A 71 8.67 -35.96 -16.31
CA VAL A 71 10.01 -36.55 -16.46
C VAL A 71 10.43 -37.27 -15.18
N ILE A 72 11.35 -38.23 -15.27
CA ILE A 72 11.97 -38.86 -14.10
C ILE A 72 13.46 -38.51 -14.11
N TRP A 73 13.94 -37.85 -13.07
CA TRP A 73 15.36 -37.51 -12.89
C TRP A 73 15.96 -38.25 -11.70
N ASP A 74 17.28 -38.38 -11.66
CA ASP A 74 18.01 -38.99 -10.54
C ASP A 74 18.02 -38.09 -9.30
N TYR A 75 18.03 -36.78 -9.52
CA TYR A 75 17.75 -35.75 -8.53
C TYR A 75 17.20 -34.49 -9.22
N HIS A 76 16.58 -33.60 -8.44
CA HIS A 76 16.27 -32.23 -8.82
C HIS A 76 16.92 -31.27 -7.84
N VAL A 77 17.27 -30.06 -8.28
CA VAL A 77 17.78 -29.03 -7.38
C VAL A 77 17.12 -27.70 -7.70
N ILE A 78 16.59 -27.05 -6.67
CA ILE A 78 15.92 -25.75 -6.76
C ILE A 78 16.54 -24.75 -5.79
N LEU A 79 16.43 -23.45 -6.09
CA LEU A 79 16.75 -22.38 -5.17
C LEU A 79 15.47 -21.82 -4.54
N LEU A 80 15.42 -21.76 -3.22
CA LEU A 80 14.42 -21.03 -2.45
C LEU A 80 14.92 -19.64 -2.09
N TYR A 81 13.99 -18.68 -2.09
CA TYR A 81 14.15 -17.37 -1.47
C TYR A 81 13.00 -17.12 -0.50
N SER A 82 13.31 -16.96 0.79
CA SER A 82 12.35 -16.79 1.88
C SER A 82 12.58 -15.48 2.62
N LYS A 83 11.73 -14.47 2.39
CA LYS A 83 11.86 -13.14 3.01
C LYS A 83 10.50 -12.55 3.35
N LEU A 84 10.36 -12.03 4.58
CA LEU A 84 9.14 -11.38 5.10
C LEU A 84 7.87 -12.25 4.96
N GLY A 85 7.99 -13.58 5.07
CA GLY A 85 6.88 -14.53 4.99
C GLY A 85 6.46 -14.94 3.56
N LEU A 86 7.14 -14.43 2.53
CA LEU A 86 7.00 -14.89 1.14
C LEU A 86 8.09 -15.92 0.84
N VAL A 87 7.74 -17.01 0.17
CA VAL A 87 8.66 -18.07 -0.24
C VAL A 87 8.55 -18.30 -1.76
N PHE A 88 9.65 -18.10 -2.47
CA PHE A 88 9.72 -18.25 -3.92
C PHE A 88 10.67 -19.39 -4.33
N VAL A 89 10.32 -20.11 -5.39
CA VAL A 89 11.14 -21.13 -6.02
C VAL A 89 11.70 -20.62 -7.34
N TYR A 90 13.02 -20.67 -7.47
CA TYR A 90 13.76 -20.52 -8.72
C TYR A 90 14.15 -21.91 -9.22
N ASP A 91 13.34 -22.45 -10.13
CA ASP A 91 13.65 -23.63 -10.94
C ASP A 91 13.75 -23.19 -12.41
N PHE A 92 14.91 -23.38 -13.04
CA PHE A 92 15.05 -23.03 -14.45
C PHE A 92 14.28 -23.97 -15.37
N ASP A 93 14.06 -25.22 -14.95
CA ASP A 93 13.48 -26.23 -15.81
C ASP A 93 11.96 -26.26 -15.80
N THR A 94 11.35 -25.60 -14.82
CA THR A 94 9.90 -25.41 -14.81
C THR A 94 9.35 -24.64 -16.03
N THR A 95 8.16 -25.06 -16.45
CA THR A 95 7.25 -24.34 -17.35
C THR A 95 6.27 -23.44 -16.60
N LEU A 96 6.33 -23.42 -15.25
CA LEU A 96 5.60 -22.47 -14.41
C LEU A 96 6.22 -21.06 -14.50
N THR A 97 5.63 -20.11 -13.78
CA THR A 97 6.18 -18.76 -13.58
C THR A 97 7.59 -18.81 -12.97
N PHE A 98 8.43 -17.83 -13.29
CA PHE A 98 9.80 -17.75 -12.78
C PHE A 98 10.12 -16.36 -12.22
N PRO A 99 10.47 -16.24 -10.92
CA PRO A 99 10.30 -17.29 -9.90
C PRO A 99 8.84 -17.71 -9.73
N CYS A 100 8.63 -18.92 -9.23
CA CYS A 100 7.31 -19.44 -8.89
C CYS A 100 7.02 -19.22 -7.40
N ASP A 101 5.75 -19.10 -7.04
CA ASP A 101 5.31 -19.23 -5.65
C ASP A 101 5.58 -20.66 -5.15
N ALA A 102 6.13 -20.81 -3.94
CA ALA A 102 6.60 -22.13 -3.47
C ALA A 102 5.47 -23.15 -3.32
N GLN A 103 4.29 -22.75 -2.84
CA GLN A 103 3.13 -23.64 -2.72
C GLN A 103 2.64 -24.11 -4.09
N THR A 104 2.51 -23.17 -5.03
CA THR A 104 2.12 -23.44 -6.42
C THR A 104 3.12 -24.38 -7.09
N TYR A 105 4.41 -24.09 -6.95
CA TYR A 105 5.49 -24.90 -7.51
C TYR A 105 5.46 -26.33 -6.96
N TRP A 106 5.37 -26.49 -5.63
CA TRP A 106 5.37 -27.81 -5.00
C TRP A 106 4.16 -28.63 -5.43
N THR A 107 2.97 -28.01 -5.45
CA THR A 107 1.72 -28.67 -5.85
C THR A 107 1.76 -29.13 -7.31
N GLU A 108 2.16 -28.25 -8.23
CA GLU A 108 2.10 -28.53 -9.66
C GLU A 108 3.28 -29.37 -10.19
N THR A 109 4.45 -29.29 -9.54
CA THR A 109 5.68 -30.00 -9.94
C THR A 109 5.81 -31.38 -9.29
N PHE A 110 5.42 -31.52 -8.03
CA PHE A 110 5.64 -32.75 -7.25
C PHE A 110 4.38 -33.57 -6.96
N ARG A 111 3.17 -33.00 -7.16
CA ARG A 111 1.87 -33.66 -6.92
C ARG A 111 1.79 -34.30 -5.52
N PRO A 112 1.57 -33.51 -4.45
CA PRO A 112 1.54 -33.98 -3.07
C PRO A 112 0.60 -35.17 -2.81
N GLU A 113 -0.40 -35.38 -3.65
CA GLU A 113 -1.30 -36.54 -3.64
C GLU A 113 -0.56 -37.89 -3.83
N LEU A 114 0.65 -37.86 -4.41
CA LEU A 114 1.53 -39.02 -4.59
C LEU A 114 2.38 -39.35 -3.35
N ASN A 115 2.28 -38.55 -2.29
CA ASN A 115 2.91 -38.79 -0.99
C ASN A 115 4.43 -39.04 -1.06
N LEU A 116 5.16 -38.12 -1.71
CA LEU A 116 6.61 -38.05 -1.62
C LEU A 116 7.01 -37.76 -0.16
N ASP A 117 7.65 -38.74 0.46
CA ASP A 117 8.03 -38.73 1.87
C ASP A 117 9.04 -37.60 2.19
N ALA A 118 8.96 -37.04 3.40
CA ALA A 118 9.80 -35.94 3.88
C ALA A 118 11.30 -36.24 3.85
N ASN A 119 11.69 -37.52 3.74
CA ASN A 119 13.06 -37.97 3.56
C ASN A 119 13.63 -37.76 2.13
N TYR A 120 12.88 -37.13 1.22
CA TYR A 120 13.23 -37.01 -0.20
C TYR A 120 13.91 -35.67 -0.54
N HIS A 121 14.07 -34.76 0.43
CA HIS A 121 14.61 -33.42 0.21
C HIS A 121 15.60 -32.97 1.28
N ARG A 122 16.57 -32.17 0.85
CA ARG A 122 17.62 -31.60 1.70
C ARG A 122 17.76 -30.12 1.45
N HIS A 123 17.38 -29.36 2.46
CA HIS A 123 17.50 -27.91 2.50
C HIS A 123 18.84 -27.49 3.09
N VAL A 124 19.57 -26.66 2.37
CA VAL A 124 20.89 -26.17 2.77
C VAL A 124 20.93 -24.66 2.54
N SER A 125 21.26 -23.89 3.58
CA SER A 125 21.44 -22.43 3.49
C SER A 125 22.49 -22.09 2.45
N PHE A 126 22.27 -21.04 1.66
CA PHE A 126 23.18 -20.71 0.56
C PHE A 126 24.60 -20.35 1.03
N LEU A 127 24.76 -19.74 2.21
CA LEU A 127 26.09 -19.46 2.77
C LEU A 127 26.95 -20.73 2.90
N VAL A 128 26.32 -21.85 3.26
CA VAL A 128 26.95 -23.17 3.38
C VAL A 128 27.31 -23.72 2.00
N ILE A 129 26.42 -23.62 1.02
CA ILE A 129 26.69 -24.07 -0.36
C ILE A 129 27.86 -23.30 -0.96
N ARG A 130 27.94 -21.98 -0.71
CA ARG A 130 29.04 -21.13 -1.18
C ARG A 130 30.40 -21.57 -0.64
N GLU A 131 30.45 -22.10 0.59
CA GLU A 131 31.69 -22.48 1.28
C GLU A 131 32.07 -23.94 1.09
N TYR A 132 31.10 -24.85 0.93
CA TYR A 132 31.34 -26.30 0.98
C TYR A 132 30.97 -27.08 -0.30
N PHE A 133 30.26 -26.51 -1.29
CA PHE A 133 29.88 -27.24 -2.50
C PHE A 133 31.02 -27.28 -3.53
N SER A 134 31.36 -28.47 -4.04
CA SER A 134 32.34 -28.69 -5.10
C SER A 134 31.82 -29.65 -6.17
N SER A 135 32.04 -29.30 -7.45
CA SER A 135 31.67 -30.14 -8.59
C SER A 135 32.75 -30.07 -9.67
N ASP A 136 33.29 -31.25 -10.00
CA ASP A 136 34.24 -31.45 -11.10
C ASP A 136 33.55 -31.89 -12.41
N ARG A 137 32.21 -31.91 -12.42
CA ARG A 137 31.34 -32.35 -13.55
C ARG A 137 31.53 -33.80 -14.01
N SER A 138 32.22 -34.66 -13.24
CA SER A 138 32.40 -36.09 -13.56
C SER A 138 31.09 -36.84 -13.80
N HIS A 139 29.98 -36.44 -13.16
CA HIS A 139 28.65 -37.01 -13.37
C HIS A 139 28.08 -36.77 -14.80
N MET A 140 28.57 -35.74 -15.50
CA MET A 140 28.17 -35.43 -16.89
C MET A 140 28.82 -36.36 -17.92
N LEU A 141 29.81 -37.16 -17.52
CA LEU A 141 30.52 -38.06 -18.42
C LEU A 141 29.73 -39.36 -18.64
N GLU A 142 29.79 -39.88 -19.85
CA GLU A 142 29.45 -41.25 -20.20
C GLU A 142 30.61 -42.20 -19.87
N THR A 143 30.36 -43.52 -19.89
CA THR A 143 31.38 -44.56 -19.67
C THR A 143 32.52 -44.56 -20.70
N ASN A 144 32.33 -43.89 -21.83
CA ASN A 144 33.33 -43.69 -22.89
C ASN A 144 34.16 -42.39 -22.71
N GLY A 145 33.88 -41.57 -21.69
CA GLY A 145 34.56 -40.29 -21.43
C GLY A 145 33.99 -39.07 -22.19
N ASN A 146 32.96 -39.24 -23.02
CA ASN A 146 32.27 -38.11 -23.66
C ASN A 146 31.28 -37.45 -22.69
N HIS A 147 30.99 -36.17 -22.88
CA HIS A 147 29.95 -35.48 -22.12
C HIS A 147 28.55 -35.76 -22.70
N LYS A 148 27.59 -36.11 -21.83
CA LYS A 148 26.16 -36.28 -22.15
C LYS A 148 25.50 -35.00 -22.71
N ALA A 149 26.03 -33.84 -22.34
CA ALA A 149 25.65 -32.51 -22.83
C ALA A 149 26.86 -31.58 -22.78
N LEU A 150 26.92 -30.57 -23.65
CA LEU A 150 28.03 -29.61 -23.68
C LEU A 150 28.25 -28.98 -22.28
N PRO A 151 29.45 -29.08 -21.70
CA PRO A 151 29.73 -28.51 -20.39
C PRO A 151 29.69 -26.97 -20.48
N PRO A 152 29.25 -26.28 -19.41
CA PRO A 152 29.14 -24.83 -19.45
C PRO A 152 30.50 -24.11 -19.57
N PRO A 153 30.54 -22.90 -20.17
CA PRO A 153 31.76 -22.17 -20.49
C PRO A 153 32.48 -21.52 -19.30
N TRP A 154 32.08 -21.81 -18.06
CA TRP A 154 32.70 -21.26 -16.84
C TRP A 154 33.51 -22.31 -16.07
N PRO A 155 34.49 -21.89 -15.23
CA PRO A 155 35.32 -22.81 -14.45
C PRO A 155 34.53 -23.75 -13.53
N LEU A 156 35.14 -24.88 -13.19
CA LEU A 156 34.66 -25.84 -12.19
C LEU A 156 34.58 -25.19 -10.80
N ILE A 157 33.69 -25.70 -9.95
CA ILE A 157 33.49 -25.19 -8.59
C ILE A 157 34.38 -25.96 -7.62
N TYR A 158 35.36 -25.26 -7.06
CA TYR A 158 36.30 -25.77 -6.05
C TYR A 158 36.31 -24.86 -4.82
N ASP A 159 36.61 -25.44 -3.66
CA ASP A 159 36.85 -24.72 -2.42
C ASP A 159 38.18 -23.92 -2.50
N PRO A 160 38.16 -22.57 -2.32
CA PRO A 160 39.37 -21.75 -2.35
C PRO A 160 40.19 -21.79 -1.04
N GLY A 161 39.68 -22.40 0.04
CA GLY A 161 40.29 -22.41 1.37
C GLY A 161 41.13 -23.65 1.71
N ILE A 162 40.97 -24.76 0.97
CA ILE A 162 41.66 -26.02 1.24
C ILE A 162 42.71 -26.32 0.15
N LEU A 163 43.93 -26.68 0.59
CA LEU A 163 45.01 -27.16 -0.28
C LEU A 163 44.49 -28.18 -1.32
N TYR A 164 44.84 -27.93 -2.59
CA TYR A 164 44.43 -28.56 -3.87
C TYR A 164 44.33 -30.10 -3.99
N SER A 165 44.43 -30.87 -2.90
CA SER A 165 44.66 -32.32 -2.92
C SER A 165 43.68 -33.18 -2.11
N ARG A 166 42.59 -32.64 -1.52
CA ARG A 166 41.74 -33.44 -0.60
C ARG A 166 40.21 -33.36 -0.67
N ILE A 167 39.59 -32.58 -1.55
CA ILE A 167 38.14 -32.69 -1.81
C ILE A 167 37.90 -32.74 -3.33
N GLY A 168 37.47 -33.90 -3.84
CA GLY A 168 36.97 -34.06 -5.21
C GLY A 168 35.49 -33.67 -5.33
N ASN A 169 34.78 -34.19 -6.35
CA ASN A 169 33.33 -34.05 -6.45
C ASN A 169 32.61 -34.44 -5.14
N ASN A 170 31.89 -33.50 -4.52
CA ASN A 170 31.10 -33.77 -3.33
C ASN A 170 29.59 -33.65 -3.53
N LEU A 171 29.12 -33.48 -4.78
CA LEU A 171 27.69 -33.51 -5.16
C LEU A 171 26.95 -34.69 -4.52
N HIS A 172 27.56 -35.89 -4.53
CA HIS A 172 26.97 -37.10 -3.94
C HIS A 172 26.60 -36.93 -2.45
N SER A 173 27.39 -36.15 -1.71
CA SER A 173 27.11 -35.85 -0.30
C SER A 173 25.87 -34.97 -0.12
N PHE A 174 25.55 -34.12 -1.11
CA PHE A 174 24.32 -33.32 -1.14
C PHE A 174 23.10 -34.10 -1.66
N ILE A 175 23.24 -34.93 -2.71
CA ILE A 175 22.12 -35.65 -3.36
C ILE A 175 21.81 -37.05 -2.83
N SER A 176 22.70 -37.66 -2.03
CA SER A 176 22.34 -38.86 -1.27
C SER A 176 21.08 -38.60 -0.43
N MET A 177 20.29 -39.62 -0.10
CA MET A 177 19.19 -39.52 0.88
C MET A 177 19.32 -40.59 1.99
N ASP A 178 20.56 -41.01 2.24
CA ASP A 178 20.93 -41.90 3.34
C ASP A 178 21.74 -41.12 4.39
N ASN A 179 21.18 -41.02 5.60
CA ASN A 179 21.77 -40.26 6.71
C ASN A 179 22.99 -40.97 7.33
N HIS A 180 23.18 -42.29 7.10
CA HIS A 180 24.37 -43.00 7.54
C HIS A 180 25.62 -42.71 6.69
N LEU A 181 25.45 -42.15 5.49
CA LEU A 181 26.54 -41.82 4.56
C LEU A 181 27.09 -40.38 4.74
N LEU A 182 26.57 -39.58 5.68
CA LEU A 182 26.81 -38.12 5.76
C LEU A 182 27.82 -37.70 6.85
N LYS A 183 29.04 -38.24 6.83
CA LYS A 183 30.05 -37.89 7.84
C LYS A 183 30.46 -36.41 7.83
N ASP A 184 30.43 -35.76 6.66
CA ASP A 184 31.02 -34.41 6.50
C ASP A 184 30.00 -33.25 6.48
N ILE A 185 28.72 -33.50 6.15
CA ILE A 185 27.68 -32.45 6.02
C ILE A 185 26.70 -32.42 7.23
N SER A 186 26.70 -33.45 8.06
CA SER A 186 25.76 -33.62 9.20
C SER A 186 25.79 -32.52 10.27
N LYS A 187 26.79 -31.63 10.26
CA LYS A 187 26.86 -30.46 11.16
C LYS A 187 26.23 -29.18 10.62
N VAL A 188 25.79 -29.18 9.35
CA VAL A 188 25.36 -27.96 8.63
C VAL A 188 23.99 -28.13 7.96
N TYR A 189 23.22 -29.12 8.43
CA TYR A 189 21.94 -29.55 7.91
C TYR A 189 20.83 -29.39 8.95
N ASP A 190 19.64 -28.99 8.49
CA ASP A 190 18.44 -28.97 9.32
C ASP A 190 17.27 -29.63 8.56
N GLU A 191 17.00 -30.87 8.96
CA GLU A 191 15.93 -31.75 8.48
C GLU A 191 14.53 -31.22 8.87
N ASN A 192 14.45 -30.40 9.94
CA ASN A 192 13.20 -29.82 10.43
C ASN A 192 12.87 -28.51 9.71
N SER A 193 13.85 -27.60 9.51
CA SER A 193 13.63 -26.26 8.92
C SER A 193 12.76 -26.25 7.65
N PHE A 194 13.04 -27.11 6.67
CA PHE A 194 12.26 -27.11 5.41
C PHE A 194 10.90 -27.79 5.57
N ASN A 195 10.84 -28.85 6.38
CA ASN A 195 9.57 -29.48 6.70
C ASN A 195 8.69 -28.53 7.53
N GLU A 196 9.23 -27.67 8.38
CA GLU A 196 8.48 -26.61 9.07
C GLU A 196 8.05 -25.52 8.07
N LEU A 197 8.98 -24.97 7.28
CA LEU A 197 8.69 -23.95 6.25
C LEU A 197 7.56 -24.38 5.30
N ILE A 198 7.59 -25.62 4.82
CA ILE A 198 6.61 -26.16 3.89
C ILE A 198 5.36 -26.68 4.61
N ASN A 199 5.45 -27.38 5.75
CA ASN A 199 4.25 -27.84 6.46
C ASN A 199 3.49 -26.70 7.15
N GLU A 200 4.12 -25.59 7.53
CA GLU A 200 3.40 -24.42 8.04
C GLU A 200 2.55 -23.75 6.93
N GLN A 201 3.00 -23.82 5.67
CA GLN A 201 2.24 -23.39 4.49
C GLN A 201 1.27 -24.46 3.93
N LEU A 202 1.55 -25.76 4.10
CA LEU A 202 0.69 -26.86 3.62
C LEU A 202 -0.41 -27.26 4.61
N ARG A 203 -0.18 -27.18 5.93
CA ARG A 203 -1.20 -27.52 6.95
C ARG A 203 -2.35 -26.52 7.01
N THR A 204 -2.12 -25.30 6.53
CA THR A 204 -3.16 -24.30 6.27
C THR A 204 -2.68 -23.41 5.14
N PRO A 205 -3.45 -23.20 4.07
CA PRO A 205 -3.13 -22.16 3.09
C PRO A 205 -2.91 -20.85 3.83
N VAL A 206 -1.76 -20.21 3.62
CA VAL A 206 -1.46 -18.93 4.26
C VAL A 206 -2.49 -17.93 3.78
N LYS A 207 -3.42 -17.60 4.67
CA LYS A 207 -4.48 -16.64 4.39
C LYS A 207 -3.85 -15.24 4.38
N ASN A 208 -3.61 -14.72 3.18
CA ASN A 208 -3.21 -13.35 2.90
C ASN A 208 -3.98 -12.35 3.77
N ILE A 209 -5.30 -12.58 3.92
CA ILE A 209 -6.17 -11.74 4.76
C ILE A 209 -5.91 -11.87 6.27
N LYS A 210 -5.48 -13.05 6.75
CA LYS A 210 -5.04 -13.24 8.14
C LYS A 210 -3.72 -12.49 8.41
N GLN A 211 -2.75 -12.59 7.50
CA GLN A 211 -1.48 -11.87 7.60
C GLN A 211 -1.69 -10.35 7.57
N PHE A 212 -2.56 -9.85 6.68
CA PHE A 212 -2.98 -8.46 6.65
C PHE A 212 -3.55 -7.99 8.00
N CYS A 213 -4.48 -8.74 8.60
CA CYS A 213 -5.04 -8.42 9.91
C CYS A 213 -3.99 -8.45 11.04
N ALA A 214 -3.02 -9.36 10.99
CA ALA A 214 -1.91 -9.38 11.92
C ALA A 214 -0.96 -8.16 11.78
N ASP A 215 -0.69 -7.70 10.56
CA ASP A 215 0.07 -6.46 10.30
C ASP A 215 -0.69 -5.21 10.78
N LEU A 216 -2.03 -5.17 10.65
CA LEU A 216 -2.85 -4.11 11.27
C LEU A 216 -2.78 -4.14 12.80
N ALA A 217 -2.87 -5.32 13.43
CA ALA A 217 -2.77 -5.47 14.87
C ALA A 217 -1.40 -5.03 15.41
N LYS A 218 -0.31 -5.47 14.76
CA LYS A 218 1.07 -5.09 15.11
C LYS A 218 1.31 -3.58 15.04
N ARG A 219 0.51 -2.85 14.25
CA ARG A 219 0.58 -1.39 14.09
C ARG A 219 -0.44 -0.62 14.94
N ASN A 220 -1.18 -1.28 15.81
CA ASN A 220 -2.29 -0.70 16.59
C ASN A 220 -3.37 -0.04 15.70
N LEU A 221 -3.61 -0.57 14.50
CA LEU A 221 -4.57 -0.04 13.53
C LEU A 221 -5.96 -0.69 13.62
N ILE A 222 -6.22 -1.50 14.65
CA ILE A 222 -7.53 -2.10 14.92
C ILE A 222 -8.16 -1.34 16.09
N SER A 223 -9.12 -0.46 15.80
CA SER A 223 -9.86 0.29 16.82
C SER A 223 -11.06 -0.49 17.34
N THR A 224 -11.85 -1.07 16.43
CA THR A 224 -12.97 -1.97 16.71
C THR A 224 -13.10 -3.00 15.57
N SER A 225 -13.89 -4.05 15.75
CA SER A 225 -14.10 -5.09 14.74
C SER A 225 -15.48 -5.73 14.81
N HIS A 226 -15.94 -6.29 13.69
CA HIS A 226 -17.03 -7.27 13.67
C HIS A 226 -16.52 -8.64 13.17
N PRO A 227 -16.80 -9.76 13.85
CA PRO A 227 -17.28 -9.83 15.23
C PRO A 227 -16.34 -9.12 16.23
N PRO A 228 -16.79 -8.82 17.46
CA PRO A 228 -15.96 -8.16 18.46
C PRO A 228 -14.67 -8.95 18.76
N ASN A 229 -13.57 -8.24 18.98
CA ASN A 229 -12.27 -8.80 19.38
C ASN A 229 -11.67 -9.81 18.39
N LEU A 230 -11.71 -9.55 17.07
CA LEU A 230 -11.14 -10.43 16.03
C LEU A 230 -9.68 -10.87 16.26
N SER A 231 -8.89 -10.09 17.01
CA SER A 231 -7.49 -10.40 17.33
C SER A 231 -7.33 -11.43 18.46
N SER A 232 -8.34 -11.66 19.31
CA SER A 232 -8.19 -12.47 20.52
C SER A 232 -8.07 -13.97 20.25
N ASP A 233 -8.60 -14.46 19.12
CA ASP A 233 -8.54 -15.85 18.69
C ASP A 233 -7.47 -16.11 17.60
N ASN A 234 -6.50 -15.19 17.45
CA ASN A 234 -5.54 -15.17 16.35
C ASN A 234 -6.24 -15.18 14.97
N PHE A 235 -7.28 -14.35 14.83
CA PHE A 235 -8.03 -14.14 13.60
C PHE A 235 -8.60 -15.43 12.99
N LYS A 236 -9.07 -16.36 13.83
CA LYS A 236 -9.55 -17.67 13.40
C LYS A 236 -10.73 -17.54 12.46
N ILE A 237 -11.71 -16.69 12.78
CA ILE A 237 -12.83 -16.39 11.87
C ILE A 237 -12.33 -15.88 10.52
N VAL A 238 -11.38 -14.93 10.51
CA VAL A 238 -10.85 -14.32 9.29
C VAL A 238 -10.14 -15.34 8.39
N SER A 239 -9.46 -16.34 8.97
CA SER A 239 -8.82 -17.42 8.19
C SER A 239 -9.78 -18.29 7.37
N THR A 240 -11.08 -18.28 7.70
CA THR A 240 -12.10 -18.98 6.91
C THR A 240 -12.59 -18.18 5.70
N LEU A 241 -12.28 -16.87 5.64
CA LEU A 241 -12.80 -15.96 4.64
C LEU A 241 -11.99 -16.00 3.33
N PRO A 242 -12.57 -15.55 2.20
CA PRO A 242 -11.82 -15.29 0.98
C PRO A 242 -10.87 -14.10 1.15
N ASP A 243 -9.76 -14.12 0.43
CA ASP A 243 -8.71 -13.09 0.48
C ASP A 243 -9.10 -11.85 -0.34
N VAL A 244 -10.26 -11.27 -0.01
CA VAL A 244 -10.89 -10.14 -0.70
C VAL A 244 -11.34 -9.11 0.34
N VAL A 245 -10.78 -7.90 0.26
CA VAL A 245 -10.94 -6.82 1.25
C VAL A 245 -11.52 -5.59 0.56
N TYR A 246 -12.59 -5.01 1.08
CA TYR A 246 -13.12 -3.74 0.55
C TYR A 246 -13.15 -2.58 1.55
N ALA A 247 -13.20 -1.36 1.04
CA ALA A 247 -13.40 -0.13 1.80
C ALA A 247 -14.32 0.85 1.05
N GLY A 248 -15.16 1.57 1.78
CA GLY A 248 -16.08 2.59 1.25
C GLY A 248 -15.50 4.02 1.25
N PHE A 249 -15.83 4.83 0.24
CA PHE A 249 -15.35 6.21 0.05
C PHE A 249 -16.42 7.12 -0.55
N ASP A 250 -17.23 7.78 0.27
CA ASP A 250 -18.33 8.58 -0.27
C ASP A 250 -17.89 9.94 -0.85
N PRO A 251 -18.37 10.36 -2.03
CA PRO A 251 -17.93 11.61 -2.68
C PRO A 251 -18.65 12.83 -2.06
N THR A 252 -18.19 13.24 -0.88
CA THR A 252 -18.68 14.44 -0.16
C THR A 252 -18.29 15.75 -0.84
N ALA A 253 -17.24 15.72 -1.66
CA ALA A 253 -16.59 16.87 -2.24
C ALA A 253 -15.83 16.47 -3.50
N GLU A 254 -15.36 17.47 -4.26
CA GLU A 254 -14.58 17.28 -5.49
C GLU A 254 -13.29 16.46 -5.38
N SER A 255 -12.80 16.20 -4.17
CA SER A 255 -11.53 15.56 -3.88
C SER A 255 -11.62 14.87 -2.52
N LEU A 256 -10.90 13.76 -2.37
CA LEU A 256 -10.58 13.24 -1.04
C LEU A 256 -9.61 14.21 -0.33
N HIS A 257 -9.53 14.07 0.99
CA HIS A 257 -8.59 14.74 1.88
C HIS A 257 -7.85 13.71 2.75
N ILE A 258 -6.81 14.14 3.47
CA ILE A 258 -5.90 13.26 4.26
C ILE A 258 -6.59 12.26 5.20
N GLY A 259 -7.82 12.54 5.66
CA GLY A 259 -8.60 11.60 6.47
C GLY A 259 -8.87 10.24 5.80
N HIS A 260 -8.91 10.21 4.46
CA HIS A 260 -9.11 8.99 3.68
C HIS A 260 -7.80 8.20 3.47
N LEU A 261 -6.63 8.81 3.67
CA LEU A 261 -5.34 8.16 3.41
C LEU A 261 -5.12 6.96 4.32
N LEU A 262 -5.60 6.96 5.56
CA LEU A 262 -5.45 5.80 6.44
C LEU A 262 -6.18 4.57 5.88
N ILE A 263 -7.38 4.75 5.35
CA ILE A 263 -8.16 3.66 4.75
C ILE A 263 -7.50 3.21 3.44
N LEU A 264 -7.11 4.16 2.58
CA LEU A 264 -6.48 3.87 1.29
C LEU A 264 -5.13 3.16 1.41
N THR A 265 -4.24 3.64 2.28
CA THR A 265 -2.93 3.02 2.50
C THR A 265 -3.07 1.61 3.08
N ASN A 266 -4.06 1.35 3.94
CA ASN A 266 -4.32 0.00 4.44
C ASN A 266 -5.04 -0.90 3.43
N LEU A 267 -5.80 -0.34 2.49
CA LEU A 267 -6.32 -1.07 1.35
C LEU A 267 -5.21 -1.47 0.36
N PHE A 268 -4.26 -0.58 0.09
CA PHE A 268 -3.05 -0.89 -0.67
C PHE A 268 -2.15 -1.90 0.06
N ARG A 269 -2.07 -1.83 1.40
CA ARG A 269 -1.40 -2.82 2.25
C ARG A 269 -2.05 -4.20 2.13
N ALA A 270 -3.38 -4.31 2.12
CA ALA A 270 -4.06 -5.59 1.87
C ALA A 270 -3.62 -6.21 0.53
N ALA A 271 -3.46 -5.39 -0.52
CA ALA A 271 -2.93 -5.85 -1.79
C ALA A 271 -1.44 -6.25 -1.74
N LEU A 272 -0.61 -5.60 -0.91
CA LEU A 272 0.78 -6.04 -0.66
C LEU A 272 0.85 -7.42 -0.02
N HIS A 273 -0.10 -7.74 0.87
CA HIS A 273 -0.26 -9.08 1.45
C HIS A 273 -0.90 -10.09 0.49
N GLY A 274 -1.20 -9.71 -0.76
CA GLY A 274 -1.77 -10.60 -1.78
C GLY A 274 -3.30 -10.71 -1.77
N CYS A 275 -4.01 -9.90 -0.97
CA CYS A 275 -5.47 -9.83 -1.05
C CYS A 275 -5.93 -9.12 -2.33
N HIS A 276 -7.13 -9.45 -2.80
CA HIS A 276 -7.87 -8.65 -3.77
C HIS A 276 -8.50 -7.47 -3.04
N ALA A 277 -7.94 -6.28 -3.22
CA ALA A 277 -8.36 -5.06 -2.54
C ALA A 277 -9.38 -4.27 -3.38
N ILE A 278 -10.40 -3.70 -2.74
CA ILE A 278 -11.60 -3.15 -3.41
C ILE A 278 -11.97 -1.78 -2.80
N ALA A 279 -11.63 -0.68 -3.45
CA ALA A 279 -12.00 0.69 -3.06
C ALA A 279 -13.36 1.06 -3.67
N LEU A 280 -14.44 0.83 -2.93
CA LEU A 280 -15.77 1.28 -3.32
C LEU A 280 -15.91 2.78 -3.04
N ILE A 281 -15.85 3.62 -4.07
CA ILE A 281 -16.45 4.95 -4.04
C ILE A 281 -17.94 4.74 -3.70
N GLY A 282 -18.25 5.11 -2.45
CA GLY A 282 -19.44 4.77 -1.67
C GLY A 282 -20.53 5.73 -2.01
N GLU A 283 -21.38 5.22 -2.88
CA GLU A 283 -21.93 6.15 -3.82
C GLU A 283 -23.36 5.66 -4.12
N ALA A 284 -23.73 4.37 -4.02
CA ALA A 284 -25.15 4.00 -3.93
C ALA A 284 -25.84 4.63 -2.68
N THR A 285 -25.05 4.81 -1.63
CA THR A 285 -25.34 5.27 -0.26
C THR A 285 -25.65 6.76 -0.14
N ALA A 286 -25.35 7.52 -1.17
CA ALA A 286 -24.61 8.73 -0.87
C ALA A 286 -25.45 9.99 -1.21
N HIS A 287 -26.21 9.95 -2.31
CA HIS A 287 -27.34 10.86 -2.61
C HIS A 287 -28.39 10.91 -1.48
N VAL A 288 -28.34 9.94 -0.57
CA VAL A 288 -29.21 9.72 0.57
C VAL A 288 -28.64 10.34 1.86
N GLY A 289 -27.30 10.44 1.97
CA GLY A 289 -26.56 11.08 3.06
C GLY A 289 -26.25 10.14 4.24
N ASP A 290 -24.99 10.11 4.67
CA ASP A 290 -24.56 9.38 5.88
C ASP A 290 -25.05 10.15 7.12
N PRO A 291 -25.92 9.55 7.96
CA PRO A 291 -26.38 10.16 9.21
C PRO A 291 -25.26 10.52 10.21
N SER A 292 -24.03 10.01 10.03
CA SER A 292 -22.80 10.43 10.75
C SER A 292 -22.40 11.89 10.51
N GLY A 293 -22.97 12.55 9.48
CA GLY A 293 -22.86 13.99 9.24
C GLY A 293 -22.25 14.38 7.89
N HIS A 294 -22.42 13.56 6.84
CA HIS A 294 -21.81 13.78 5.52
C HIS A 294 -22.80 13.45 4.38
N ILE A 295 -22.79 14.17 3.25
CA ILE A 295 -23.81 14.14 2.17
C ILE A 295 -23.15 13.98 0.78
N THR A 296 -23.56 13.04 -0.08
CA THR A 296 -22.65 12.33 -1.05
C THR A 296 -23.32 11.82 -2.40
N GLY A 297 -22.82 10.81 -3.17
CA GLY A 297 -23.14 10.45 -4.62
C GLY A 297 -23.95 9.17 -5.16
N ALA A 298 -23.52 8.43 -6.25
CA ALA A 298 -24.11 7.36 -7.17
C ALA A 298 -23.34 6.01 -7.66
N MET A 299 -22.56 5.27 -6.83
CA MET A 299 -21.74 3.99 -6.88
C MET A 299 -20.59 3.72 -7.92
N LEU A 300 -19.33 3.54 -7.43
CA LEU A 300 -18.15 3.11 -8.24
C LEU A 300 -17.07 2.32 -7.45
N VAL A 301 -16.74 1.09 -7.85
CA VAL A 301 -15.71 0.20 -7.26
C VAL A 301 -14.36 0.28 -7.98
N ILE A 302 -13.24 0.36 -7.25
CA ILE A 302 -11.85 0.31 -7.76
C ILE A 302 -11.12 -0.92 -7.22
N THR A 303 -10.81 -1.90 -8.07
CA THR A 303 -10.13 -3.14 -7.67
C THR A 303 -8.62 -3.10 -7.88
N VAL A 304 -7.87 -3.67 -6.93
CA VAL A 304 -6.42 -3.70 -6.86
C VAL A 304 -5.96 -5.12 -6.53
N ARG A 305 -4.98 -5.63 -7.28
CA ARG A 305 -4.26 -6.89 -7.00
C ARG A 305 -2.81 -6.72 -7.43
N LEU A 306 -1.87 -7.41 -6.80
CA LEU A 306 -0.50 -7.52 -7.33
C LEU A 306 -0.44 -8.59 -8.45
N PRO A 307 0.49 -8.47 -9.43
CA PRO A 307 0.57 -9.41 -10.53
C PRO A 307 1.02 -10.80 -10.07
N ALA A 308 0.22 -11.81 -10.45
CA ALA A 308 0.61 -13.22 -10.46
C ALA A 308 0.06 -13.89 -11.74
N GLU A 309 -1.19 -13.58 -12.12
CA GLU A 309 -1.71 -13.74 -13.48
C GLU A 309 -2.76 -12.67 -13.83
N SER A 310 -3.06 -12.57 -15.13
CA SER A 310 -3.83 -11.53 -15.82
C SER A 310 -5.25 -11.28 -15.31
N HIS A 311 -5.73 -10.05 -15.56
CA HIS A 311 -7.07 -9.50 -15.33
C HIS A 311 -7.35 -8.90 -13.93
N TYR A 312 -6.97 -7.64 -13.75
CA TYR A 312 -7.60 -6.74 -12.77
C TYR A 312 -9.05 -6.44 -13.23
N ARG A 313 -10.05 -6.53 -12.35
CA ARG A 313 -11.48 -6.44 -12.74
C ARG A 313 -12.28 -5.51 -11.83
N LEU A 314 -12.61 -4.34 -12.38
CA LEU A 314 -13.12 -3.14 -11.70
C LEU A 314 -14.60 -2.87 -12.08
N PHE A 315 -15.45 -2.38 -11.18
CA PHE A 315 -16.93 -2.40 -11.35
C PHE A 315 -17.66 -1.16 -10.78
N SER A 316 -18.94 -0.90 -11.06
CA SER A 316 -19.69 0.31 -10.60
C SER A 316 -21.21 0.17 -10.79
N SER A 317 -22.08 0.88 -10.04
CA SER A 317 -23.55 0.84 -10.24
C SER A 317 -24.37 2.01 -9.69
N THR A 318 -24.96 2.83 -10.58
CA THR A 318 -25.75 3.99 -10.18
C THR A 318 -27.21 3.66 -9.82
N PHE A 319 -27.63 4.09 -8.62
CA PHE A 319 -29.04 4.11 -8.21
C PHE A 319 -29.69 5.45 -8.61
N SER A 320 -30.88 5.40 -9.21
CA SER A 320 -31.72 6.58 -9.47
C SER A 320 -33.09 6.39 -8.83
N LEU A 321 -33.20 6.71 -7.53
CA LEU A 321 -34.39 6.43 -6.73
C LEU A 321 -35.37 7.60 -6.59
N PHE A 322 -34.92 8.86 -6.70
CA PHE A 322 -35.76 10.04 -6.41
C PHE A 322 -35.56 11.20 -7.39
N LYS A 323 -36.67 11.74 -7.94
CA LYS A 323 -36.71 13.10 -8.50
C LYS A 323 -36.93 14.12 -7.38
N ARG A 324 -36.29 15.28 -7.49
CA ARG A 324 -35.99 16.23 -6.41
C ARG A 324 -37.17 17.15 -6.04
N ASP A 325 -37.35 17.45 -4.75
CA ASP A 325 -38.02 18.68 -4.26
C ASP A 325 -36.93 19.76 -4.00
N PRO A 326 -37.05 21.00 -4.51
CA PRO A 326 -36.02 22.03 -4.36
C PRO A 326 -35.75 22.57 -2.94
N ARG A 327 -36.55 22.20 -1.92
CA ARG A 327 -36.63 22.98 -0.65
C ARG A 327 -35.66 22.59 0.47
N HIS A 328 -34.85 21.55 0.32
CA HIS A 328 -33.93 21.07 1.38
C HIS A 328 -32.47 21.50 1.15
N ARG A 329 -31.92 22.28 2.10
CA ARG A 329 -30.78 23.21 1.88
C ARG A 329 -29.36 22.64 1.84
N ASN A 330 -29.11 21.37 2.15
CA ASN A 330 -27.73 20.85 2.31
C ASN A 330 -27.29 19.77 1.31
N ILE A 331 -28.15 19.35 0.36
CA ILE A 331 -27.82 18.22 -0.53
C ILE A 331 -27.16 18.71 -1.82
N VAL A 332 -25.96 18.20 -2.12
CA VAL A 332 -25.19 18.48 -3.35
C VAL A 332 -26.03 18.17 -4.60
N PRO A 333 -26.02 19.02 -5.65
CA PRO A 333 -26.70 18.74 -6.92
C PRO A 333 -26.21 17.44 -7.58
N GLY A 334 -27.12 16.66 -8.18
CA GLY A 334 -26.78 15.36 -8.77
C GLY A 334 -25.74 15.42 -9.90
N HIS A 335 -25.68 16.54 -10.63
CA HIS A 335 -24.67 16.78 -11.67
C HIS A 335 -23.29 17.12 -11.10
N GLU A 336 -23.22 17.71 -9.90
CA GLU A 336 -21.96 17.93 -9.18
C GLU A 336 -21.43 16.60 -8.64
N ILE A 337 -22.31 15.76 -8.10
CA ILE A 337 -21.98 14.39 -7.67
C ILE A 337 -21.30 13.61 -8.82
N ASP A 338 -21.91 13.57 -10.01
CA ASP A 338 -21.32 12.94 -11.21
C ASP A 338 -19.90 13.47 -11.53
N GLN A 339 -19.64 14.74 -11.23
CA GLN A 339 -18.34 15.37 -11.43
C GLN A 339 -17.35 15.00 -10.31
N TYR A 340 -17.81 14.93 -9.05
CA TYR A 340 -17.00 14.56 -7.88
C TYR A 340 -16.51 13.12 -8.02
N VAL A 341 -17.37 12.21 -8.49
CA VAL A 341 -17.05 10.80 -8.79
C VAL A 341 -15.93 10.70 -9.81
N ARG A 342 -16.03 11.44 -10.92
CA ARG A 342 -14.99 11.45 -11.96
C ARG A 342 -13.66 11.97 -11.40
N LYS A 343 -13.68 13.04 -10.59
CA LYS A 343 -12.48 13.61 -9.95
C LYS A 343 -11.85 12.63 -8.94
N ILE A 344 -12.65 12.03 -8.05
CA ILE A 344 -12.19 11.06 -7.05
C ILE A 344 -11.70 9.77 -7.71
N ASN A 345 -12.35 9.27 -8.76
CA ASN A 345 -11.88 8.12 -9.52
C ASN A 345 -10.49 8.36 -10.13
N LEU A 346 -10.31 9.49 -10.82
CA LEU A 346 -9.00 9.89 -11.37
C LEU A 346 -7.94 10.01 -10.27
N GLN A 347 -8.31 10.53 -9.11
CA GLN A 347 -7.44 10.66 -7.96
C GLN A 347 -7.04 9.30 -7.36
N LEU A 348 -7.98 8.35 -7.23
CA LEU A 348 -7.71 7.00 -6.75
C LEU A 348 -6.87 6.18 -7.75
N VAL A 349 -7.13 6.31 -9.05
CA VAL A 349 -6.27 5.73 -10.10
C VAL A 349 -4.86 6.34 -10.05
N ARG A 350 -4.72 7.66 -9.86
CA ARG A 350 -3.41 8.32 -9.72
C ARG A 350 -2.66 7.84 -8.47
N LEU A 351 -3.33 7.79 -7.31
CA LEU A 351 -2.78 7.26 -6.06
C LEU A 351 -2.29 5.82 -6.23
N PHE A 352 -3.06 5.00 -6.94
CA PHE A 352 -2.68 3.63 -7.21
C PHE A 352 -1.50 3.51 -8.17
N ASN A 353 -1.51 4.22 -9.29
CA ASN A 353 -0.41 4.25 -10.25
C ASN A 353 0.89 4.77 -9.61
N ASN A 354 0.81 5.77 -8.71
CA ASN A 354 1.94 6.23 -7.91
C ASN A 354 2.44 5.17 -6.90
N PHE A 355 1.55 4.33 -6.39
CA PHE A 355 1.89 3.25 -5.46
C PHE A 355 2.51 2.03 -6.15
N ILE A 356 2.07 1.66 -7.36
CA ILE A 356 2.58 0.49 -8.09
C ILE A 356 3.51 0.80 -9.27
N GLU A 357 3.76 2.09 -9.56
CA GLU A 357 4.61 2.58 -10.66
C GLU A 357 4.24 1.99 -12.04
N ASN A 358 2.93 1.79 -12.28
CA ASN A 358 2.38 1.17 -13.49
C ASN A 358 1.09 1.87 -13.95
N ASN A 359 0.78 1.76 -15.25
CA ASN A 359 -0.41 2.37 -15.85
C ASN A 359 -1.61 1.41 -15.84
N VAL A 360 -2.64 1.70 -15.03
CA VAL A 360 -3.90 0.93 -15.03
C VAL A 360 -5.03 1.69 -15.76
N PRO A 361 -5.66 1.09 -16.78
CA PRO A 361 -6.74 1.73 -17.54
C PRO A 361 -8.10 1.67 -16.82
N SER A 362 -8.95 2.68 -17.06
CA SER A 362 -10.31 2.78 -16.52
C SER A 362 -11.39 2.60 -17.60
N LYS A 363 -12.49 1.90 -17.32
CA LYS A 363 -13.67 1.82 -18.22
C LYS A 363 -14.98 1.71 -17.43
N LYS A 364 -16.09 2.17 -18.02
CA LYS A 364 -17.42 2.38 -17.39
C LYS A 364 -18.39 1.22 -17.68
N LEU A 365 -19.23 0.84 -16.72
CA LEU A 365 -20.37 -0.09 -16.91
C LEU A 365 -21.61 0.36 -16.11
N LEU A 366 -22.81 0.00 -16.58
CA LEU A 366 -24.09 0.31 -15.93
C LEU A 366 -24.72 -0.93 -15.28
N SER A 367 -25.32 -0.73 -14.10
CA SER A 367 -26.39 -1.58 -13.56
C SER A 367 -27.41 -0.66 -12.90
N ILE A 368 -28.70 -0.92 -13.13
CA ILE A 368 -29.81 -0.06 -12.70
C ILE A 368 -30.70 -0.87 -11.76
N MET A 369 -30.95 -0.37 -10.55
CA MET A 369 -32.01 -0.88 -9.67
C MET A 369 -33.21 0.07 -9.72
N SER A 370 -34.42 -0.48 -9.80
CA SER A 370 -35.67 0.29 -9.71
C SER A 370 -36.08 0.55 -8.25
N SER A 371 -36.92 1.55 -8.02
CA SER A 371 -37.45 1.83 -6.67
C SER A 371 -38.27 0.67 -6.08
N ILE A 372 -38.86 -0.18 -6.92
CA ILE A 372 -39.58 -1.39 -6.47
C ILE A 372 -38.58 -2.42 -5.93
N GLN A 373 -37.51 -2.69 -6.68
CA GLN A 373 -36.44 -3.61 -6.25
C GLN A 373 -35.74 -3.12 -4.98
N PHE A 374 -35.59 -1.81 -4.80
CA PHE A 374 -35.06 -1.25 -3.56
C PHE A 374 -36.03 -1.46 -2.38
N LEU A 375 -37.33 -1.26 -2.58
CA LEU A 375 -38.34 -1.55 -1.55
C LEU A 375 -38.43 -3.05 -1.21
N GLU A 376 -38.14 -3.94 -2.16
CA GLU A 376 -38.00 -5.38 -1.89
C GLU A 376 -36.80 -5.67 -0.99
N VAL A 377 -35.64 -5.04 -1.21
CA VAL A 377 -34.48 -5.10 -0.30
C VAL A 377 -34.84 -4.57 1.09
N CYS A 378 -35.58 -3.46 1.18
CA CYS A 378 -36.00 -2.89 2.47
C CYS A 378 -36.82 -3.84 3.35
N ARG A 379 -37.52 -4.84 2.78
CA ARG A 379 -38.30 -5.82 3.55
C ARG A 379 -37.45 -6.70 4.46
N ASP A 380 -36.17 -6.86 4.16
CA ASP A 380 -35.24 -7.64 4.95
C ASP A 380 -34.78 -6.91 6.24
N PHE A 381 -34.97 -5.59 6.31
CA PHE A 381 -34.46 -4.75 7.39
C PHE A 381 -35.58 -4.43 8.41
N ARG A 382 -35.43 -4.93 9.63
CA ARG A 382 -36.39 -4.66 10.72
C ARG A 382 -36.18 -3.27 11.29
N LEU A 383 -37.21 -2.42 11.19
CA LEU A 383 -37.21 -1.03 11.69
C LEU A 383 -36.66 -0.91 13.13
N GLY A 384 -37.09 -1.80 14.03
CA GLY A 384 -36.64 -1.80 15.43
C GLY A 384 -35.14 -2.04 15.61
N ASN A 385 -34.49 -2.75 14.68
CA ASN A 385 -33.03 -2.96 14.69
C ASN A 385 -32.33 -1.69 14.18
N MET A 386 -32.79 -1.15 13.05
CA MET A 386 -32.26 0.08 12.44
C MET A 386 -32.32 1.29 13.39
N LEU A 387 -33.35 1.39 14.22
CA LEU A 387 -33.50 2.43 15.25
C LEU A 387 -32.54 2.28 16.45
N ARG A 388 -31.96 1.08 16.67
CA ARG A 388 -30.97 0.86 17.75
C ARG A 388 -29.54 1.20 17.34
N LEU A 389 -29.29 1.45 16.06
CA LEU A 389 -27.99 1.87 15.54
C LEU A 389 -27.50 3.13 16.30
N GLY A 390 -26.29 3.09 16.86
CA GLY A 390 -25.84 4.08 17.86
C GLY A 390 -25.97 5.54 17.39
N MET A 391 -25.61 5.81 16.14
CA MET A 391 -25.74 7.14 15.51
C MET A 391 -27.19 7.60 15.34
N VAL A 392 -28.11 6.72 14.91
CA VAL A 392 -29.54 7.00 14.78
C VAL A 392 -30.13 7.28 16.16
N LYS A 393 -29.82 6.41 17.13
CA LYS A 393 -30.24 6.56 18.53
C LYS A 393 -29.78 7.88 19.14
N SER A 394 -28.55 8.33 18.87
CA SER A 394 -28.08 9.64 19.35
C SER A 394 -28.86 10.77 18.68
N ARG A 395 -28.93 10.83 17.35
CA ARG A 395 -29.63 11.93 16.64
C ARG A 395 -31.11 12.06 16.97
N MET A 396 -31.78 10.94 17.27
CA MET A 396 -33.16 10.90 17.76
C MET A 396 -33.30 11.38 19.21
N ARG A 397 -32.35 11.06 20.09
CA ARG A 397 -32.34 11.55 21.49
C ARG A 397 -31.98 13.03 21.58
N ASP A 398 -31.02 13.47 20.77
CA ASP A 398 -30.41 14.80 20.84
C ASP A 398 -31.26 15.85 20.07
N GLY A 399 -32.52 15.54 19.74
CA GLY A 399 -33.51 16.44 19.13
C GLY A 399 -33.28 16.82 17.66
N SER A 400 -32.09 16.56 17.12
CA SER A 400 -31.72 16.90 15.73
C SER A 400 -32.57 16.19 14.66
N GLY A 401 -33.14 15.03 14.99
CA GLY A 401 -33.91 14.22 14.07
C GLY A 401 -33.08 13.59 12.94
N LEU A 402 -33.76 12.81 12.12
CA LEU A 402 -33.18 12.13 10.96
C LEU A 402 -34.20 12.14 9.81
N SER A 403 -33.75 12.46 8.60
CA SER A 403 -34.60 12.30 7.42
C SER A 403 -34.82 10.83 7.09
N CYS A 404 -35.94 10.52 6.42
CA CYS A 404 -36.21 9.15 5.95
C CYS A 404 -35.11 8.67 4.98
N THR A 405 -34.54 9.60 4.20
CA THR A 405 -33.34 9.36 3.38
C THR A 405 -32.16 8.92 4.25
N GLU A 406 -31.62 9.76 5.13
CA GLU A 406 -30.44 9.40 5.97
C GLU A 406 -30.66 8.10 6.76
N PHE A 407 -31.91 7.78 7.15
CA PHE A 407 -32.25 6.52 7.80
C PHE A 407 -32.07 5.27 6.92
N LEU A 408 -32.36 5.38 5.61
CA LEU A 408 -32.24 4.31 4.62
C LEU A 408 -30.79 4.08 4.14
N TYR A 409 -29.86 5.00 4.45
CA TYR A 409 -28.42 4.88 4.14
C TYR A 409 -27.84 3.50 4.50
N GLN A 410 -28.14 3.01 5.71
CA GLN A 410 -27.65 1.72 6.21
C GLN A 410 -28.08 0.51 5.35
N ILE A 411 -29.23 0.60 4.67
CA ILE A 411 -29.73 -0.44 3.77
C ILE A 411 -28.88 -0.49 2.50
N LEU A 412 -28.55 0.67 1.94
CA LEU A 412 -27.73 0.79 0.73
C LEU A 412 -26.32 0.26 0.99
N GLN A 413 -25.67 0.66 2.08
CA GLN A 413 -24.33 0.19 2.41
C GLN A 413 -24.28 -1.33 2.70
N SER A 414 -25.31 -1.86 3.38
CA SER A 414 -25.47 -3.31 3.59
C SER A 414 -25.67 -4.06 2.27
N TYR A 415 -26.46 -3.48 1.36
CA TYR A 415 -26.71 -4.06 0.05
C TYR A 415 -25.46 -4.04 -0.84
N ASP A 416 -24.67 -2.97 -0.80
CA ASP A 416 -23.39 -2.87 -1.50
C ASP A 416 -22.44 -3.98 -1.06
N TRP A 417 -22.29 -4.22 0.25
CA TRP A 417 -21.49 -5.35 0.74
C TRP A 417 -22.07 -6.70 0.27
N TYR A 418 -23.39 -6.88 0.31
CA TYR A 418 -24.02 -8.08 -0.23
C TYR A 418 -23.75 -8.29 -1.72
N ARG A 419 -23.77 -7.22 -2.54
CA ARG A 419 -23.37 -7.29 -3.95
C ARG A 419 -21.91 -7.66 -4.11
N LEU A 420 -21.00 -7.07 -3.34
CA LEU A 420 -19.58 -7.44 -3.38
C LEU A 420 -19.34 -8.89 -2.91
N SER A 421 -20.11 -9.38 -1.93
CA SER A 421 -20.00 -10.76 -1.45
C SER A 421 -20.53 -11.79 -2.47
N ARG A 422 -21.57 -11.43 -3.23
CA ARG A 422 -22.12 -12.25 -4.30
C ARG A 422 -21.26 -12.23 -5.58
N ASP A 423 -20.83 -11.05 -6.00
CA ASP A 423 -20.20 -10.83 -7.30
C ASP A 423 -18.66 -11.01 -7.26
N TYR A 424 -18.01 -10.81 -6.09
CA TYR A 424 -16.54 -10.93 -5.90
C TYR A 424 -16.13 -11.84 -4.74
N ASN A 425 -17.06 -12.54 -4.09
CA ASN A 425 -16.79 -13.32 -2.87
C ASN A 425 -16.19 -12.46 -1.73
N CYS A 426 -16.47 -11.15 -1.72
CA CYS A 426 -15.94 -10.20 -0.74
C CYS A 426 -16.67 -10.27 0.60
N HIS A 427 -16.07 -10.97 1.57
CA HIS A 427 -16.61 -11.14 2.92
C HIS A 427 -15.83 -10.36 4.00
N PHE A 428 -14.97 -9.40 3.60
CA PHE A 428 -14.21 -8.59 4.55
C PHE A 428 -14.23 -7.10 4.22
N GLN A 429 -14.44 -6.25 5.24
CA GLN A 429 -14.49 -4.79 5.11
C GLN A 429 -13.50 -4.08 6.03
N ILE A 430 -12.92 -2.97 5.56
CA ILE A 430 -12.25 -1.96 6.40
C ILE A 430 -12.87 -0.57 6.22
N GLY A 431 -12.77 0.28 7.24
CA GLY A 431 -13.15 1.69 7.16
C GLY A 431 -12.88 2.44 8.46
N GLY A 432 -13.50 3.62 8.63
CA GLY A 432 -13.35 4.44 9.84
C GLY A 432 -14.11 3.89 11.05
N ASN A 433 -13.65 4.24 12.26
CA ASN A 433 -14.28 3.81 13.52
C ASN A 433 -15.72 4.33 13.75
N ASP A 434 -16.17 5.29 12.94
CA ASP A 434 -17.56 5.76 12.87
C ASP A 434 -18.50 4.83 12.09
N GLN A 435 -17.96 3.88 11.32
CA GLN A 435 -18.74 3.01 10.43
C GLN A 435 -19.16 1.65 11.04
N LEU A 436 -18.71 1.32 12.26
CA LEU A 436 -18.91 -0.03 12.86
C LEU A 436 -20.37 -0.52 12.78
N GLY A 437 -21.34 0.33 13.15
CA GLY A 437 -22.75 -0.06 13.13
C GLY A 437 -23.29 -0.38 11.73
N HIS A 438 -22.74 0.24 10.68
CA HIS A 438 -23.09 -0.12 9.32
C HIS A 438 -22.46 -1.45 8.89
N PHE A 439 -21.27 -1.77 9.41
CA PHE A 439 -20.65 -3.08 9.20
C PHE A 439 -21.45 -4.19 9.90
N ASP A 440 -21.97 -3.94 11.11
CA ASP A 440 -22.88 -4.86 11.81
C ASP A 440 -24.13 -5.15 10.95
N ALA A 441 -24.77 -4.11 10.41
CA ALA A 441 -25.94 -4.22 9.54
C ALA A 441 -25.64 -4.97 8.23
N GLY A 442 -24.47 -4.73 7.62
CA GLY A 442 -24.02 -5.44 6.43
C GLY A 442 -23.72 -6.91 6.68
N TYR A 443 -23.08 -7.24 7.80
CA TYR A 443 -22.86 -8.62 8.24
C TYR A 443 -24.18 -9.37 8.43
N ASP A 444 -25.13 -8.79 9.19
CA ASP A 444 -26.43 -9.42 9.46
C ASP A 444 -27.21 -9.66 8.16
N TYR A 445 -27.16 -8.70 7.22
CA TYR A 445 -27.80 -8.83 5.92
C TYR A 445 -27.19 -9.95 5.06
N ILE A 446 -25.85 -10.00 4.94
CA ILE A 446 -25.16 -11.06 4.19
C ILE A 446 -25.43 -12.43 4.81
N LYS A 447 -25.36 -12.54 6.14
CA LYS A 447 -25.60 -13.78 6.87
C LYS A 447 -27.04 -14.25 6.68
N GLY A 448 -28.02 -13.34 6.77
CA GLY A 448 -29.43 -13.62 6.51
C GLY A 448 -29.73 -14.07 5.08
N LYS A 449 -29.04 -13.50 4.08
CA LYS A 449 -29.23 -13.84 2.66
C LYS A 449 -28.46 -15.07 2.18
N THR A 450 -27.31 -15.37 2.77
CA THR A 450 -26.34 -16.36 2.21
C THR A 450 -25.94 -17.47 3.17
N GLY A 451 -26.25 -17.34 4.47
CA GLY A 451 -25.73 -18.21 5.53
C GLY A 451 -24.23 -18.03 5.82
N LYS A 452 -23.48 -17.29 4.98
CA LYS A 452 -22.04 -17.09 5.13
C LYS A 452 -21.73 -16.05 6.20
N ILE A 453 -20.63 -16.28 6.91
CA ILE A 453 -20.01 -15.28 7.80
C ILE A 453 -19.22 -14.24 6.99
N SER A 454 -19.13 -13.04 7.54
CA SER A 454 -18.28 -11.95 7.07
C SER A 454 -17.57 -11.33 8.27
N ALA A 455 -16.57 -10.48 8.06
CA ALA A 455 -15.90 -9.76 9.14
C ALA A 455 -15.48 -8.34 8.72
N SER A 456 -15.20 -7.47 9.68
CA SER A 456 -14.74 -6.11 9.43
C SER A 456 -13.77 -5.60 10.49
N ILE A 457 -12.93 -4.63 10.09
CA ILE A 457 -12.03 -3.89 10.98
C ILE A 457 -12.25 -2.38 10.79
N CYS A 458 -12.50 -1.70 11.91
CA CYS A 458 -12.48 -0.25 12.00
C CYS A 458 -11.06 0.24 12.30
N LEU A 459 -10.53 1.07 11.43
CA LEU A 459 -9.27 1.78 11.62
C LEU A 459 -9.48 2.97 12.58
N PRO A 460 -8.47 3.33 13.40
CA PRO A 460 -8.57 4.44 14.34
C PRO A 460 -8.79 5.78 13.63
N LEU A 461 -9.41 6.72 14.33
CA LEU A 461 -9.52 8.10 13.87
C LEU A 461 -8.16 8.79 14.05
N LEU A 462 -7.58 9.31 12.96
CA LEU A 462 -6.35 10.10 13.01
C LEU A 462 -6.58 11.40 13.78
N THR A 463 -5.91 11.56 14.93
CA THR A 463 -5.90 12.76 15.77
C THR A 463 -4.49 13.29 15.95
N ASP A 464 -4.35 14.59 16.20
CA ASP A 464 -3.11 15.18 16.72
C ASP A 464 -2.88 14.80 18.20
N ALA A 465 -1.74 15.20 18.77
CA ALA A 465 -1.38 14.98 20.17
C ALA A 465 -2.32 15.69 21.17
N GLN A 466 -3.22 16.56 20.68
CA GLN A 466 -4.26 17.25 21.45
C GLN A 466 -5.64 16.57 21.29
N GLY A 467 -5.71 15.42 20.61
CA GLY A 467 -6.93 14.63 20.42
C GLY A 467 -7.88 15.17 19.34
N LYS A 468 -7.46 16.17 18.56
CA LYS A 468 -8.28 16.80 17.51
C LYS A 468 -8.07 16.09 16.18
N LYS A 469 -9.18 15.82 15.47
CA LYS A 469 -9.17 15.04 14.22
C LYS A 469 -8.35 15.72 13.13
N LEU A 470 -7.33 15.05 12.60
CA LEU A 470 -6.52 15.52 11.47
C LEU A 470 -7.36 15.71 10.19
N SER A 471 -8.49 15.00 10.07
CA SER A 471 -9.44 15.14 8.97
C SER A 471 -10.31 16.41 9.01
N LYS A 472 -10.38 17.08 10.16
CA LYS A 472 -10.99 18.40 10.34
C LYS A 472 -9.98 19.29 11.04
N THR A 473 -9.14 19.94 10.23
CA THR A 473 -8.49 21.19 10.61
C THR A 473 -9.50 22.10 11.33
N SER A 474 -9.05 22.89 12.31
CA SER A 474 -9.95 23.81 13.04
C SER A 474 -10.67 24.75 12.05
N LYS A 475 -11.71 25.45 12.52
CA LYS A 475 -12.47 26.48 11.77
C LYS A 475 -11.63 27.56 11.05
N GLU A 476 -10.30 27.54 11.22
CA GLU A 476 -9.29 28.50 10.79
C GLU A 476 -8.36 27.95 9.69
N HIS A 477 -8.36 26.65 9.40
CA HIS A 477 -7.46 26.03 8.42
C HIS A 477 -8.28 25.18 7.42
N ASN A 478 -8.04 25.40 6.12
CA ASN A 478 -8.66 24.59 5.06
C ASN A 478 -8.23 23.12 5.15
N ASN A 479 -9.16 22.21 4.81
CA ASN A 479 -8.85 20.77 4.69
C ASN A 479 -7.63 20.54 3.78
N ILE A 480 -6.73 19.63 4.16
CA ILE A 480 -5.62 19.18 3.31
C ILE A 480 -6.15 18.19 2.29
N TRP A 481 -6.40 18.66 1.06
CA TRP A 481 -6.94 17.88 -0.04
C TRP A 481 -5.85 17.05 -0.73
N LEU A 482 -6.25 16.00 -1.44
CA LEU A 482 -5.35 15.20 -2.28
C LEU A 482 -5.27 15.72 -3.73
N ASP A 483 -6.13 16.68 -4.11
CA ASP A 483 -6.09 17.38 -5.40
C ASP A 483 -5.12 18.56 -5.33
N GLU A 484 -4.10 18.57 -6.19
CA GLU A 484 -3.05 19.59 -6.26
C GLU A 484 -3.58 21.01 -6.50
N ARG A 485 -4.75 21.13 -7.12
CA ARG A 485 -5.41 22.42 -7.36
C ARG A 485 -6.06 23.00 -6.10
N LYS A 486 -6.33 22.16 -5.10
CA LYS A 486 -6.91 22.55 -3.80
C LYS A 486 -5.87 22.59 -2.68
N THR A 487 -4.81 21.79 -2.79
CA THR A 487 -3.66 21.79 -1.88
C THR A 487 -2.43 21.41 -2.69
N SER A 488 -1.52 22.37 -2.89
CA SER A 488 -0.32 22.16 -3.72
C SER A 488 0.60 21.07 -3.14
N PRO A 489 1.44 20.42 -3.97
CA PRO A 489 2.41 19.44 -3.48
C PRO A 489 3.35 20.03 -2.42
N PHE A 490 3.70 21.31 -2.53
CA PHE A 490 4.46 22.03 -1.50
C PHE A 490 3.69 22.15 -0.18
N THR A 491 2.45 22.65 -0.19
CA THR A 491 1.63 22.78 1.03
C THR A 491 1.34 21.41 1.66
N PHE A 492 1.13 20.38 0.85
CA PHE A 492 0.96 18.99 1.30
C PHE A 492 2.23 18.44 1.98
N TYR A 493 3.39 18.62 1.35
CA TYR A 493 4.69 18.20 1.90
C TYR A 493 5.02 18.93 3.21
N GLN A 494 4.83 20.26 3.25
CA GLN A 494 5.03 21.05 4.48
C GLN A 494 4.10 20.60 5.60
N TYR A 495 2.85 20.26 5.30
CA TYR A 495 1.92 19.77 6.32
C TYR A 495 2.46 18.55 7.07
N PHE A 496 3.07 17.57 6.39
CA PHE A 496 3.67 16.39 7.01
C PHE A 496 5.07 16.63 7.60
N SER A 497 5.90 17.46 6.95
CA SER A 497 7.24 17.82 7.44
C SER A 497 7.22 18.59 8.77
N LEU A 498 6.06 19.16 9.13
CA LEU A 498 5.84 19.93 10.36
C LEU A 498 5.12 19.15 11.47
N GLN A 499 4.77 17.87 11.28
CA GLN A 499 4.09 17.09 12.33
C GLN A 499 5.07 16.60 13.40
N THR A 500 4.57 16.48 14.64
CA THR A 500 5.16 15.61 15.66
C THR A 500 4.86 14.16 15.30
N ILE A 501 5.87 13.30 15.27
CA ILE A 501 5.74 11.88 14.92
C ILE A 501 6.21 11.05 16.10
N GLU A 502 5.42 10.04 16.46
CA GLU A 502 5.83 8.96 17.36
C GLU A 502 6.67 7.95 16.56
N GLU A 503 7.85 7.62 17.08
CA GLU A 503 8.95 7.07 16.28
C GLU A 503 8.72 5.63 15.79
N ILE A 504 9.21 5.33 14.58
CA ILE A 504 9.21 3.98 14.00
C ILE A 504 10.56 3.33 14.29
N LYS A 505 10.57 2.13 14.88
CA LYS A 505 11.79 1.41 15.34
C LYS A 505 12.95 1.26 14.36
N GLU A 506 12.70 1.30 13.04
CA GLU A 506 13.76 1.26 12.03
C GLU A 506 14.39 2.64 11.77
N ILE A 507 13.59 3.71 11.88
CA ILE A 507 14.05 5.11 11.80
C ILE A 507 14.65 5.56 13.15
N GLU A 508 14.27 4.89 14.24
CA GLU A 508 14.71 5.15 15.62
C GLU A 508 16.24 5.22 15.73
N TRP A 509 17.00 4.28 15.15
CA TRP A 509 18.47 4.32 15.20
C TRP A 509 19.05 5.55 14.48
N GLU A 510 18.60 5.83 13.25
CA GLU A 510 19.08 7.00 12.50
C GLU A 510 18.69 8.33 13.17
N HIS A 511 17.50 8.39 13.79
CA HIS A 511 17.00 9.56 14.49
C HIS A 511 17.73 9.80 15.82
N GLN A 512 17.91 8.76 16.64
CA GLN A 512 18.69 8.83 17.88
C GLN A 512 20.17 9.16 17.62
N ALA A 513 20.75 8.65 16.53
CA ALA A 513 22.10 9.01 16.08
C ALA A 513 22.21 10.46 15.56
N ASN A 514 21.08 11.13 15.26
CA ASN A 514 21.02 12.49 14.74
C ASN A 514 20.01 13.37 15.50
N LEU A 515 20.01 13.31 16.83
CA LEU A 515 19.17 14.15 17.70
C LEU A 515 19.18 15.62 17.25
N GLY A 516 18.05 16.09 16.72
CA GLY A 516 17.86 17.42 16.15
C GLY A 516 17.59 17.47 14.63
N LYS A 517 17.79 16.38 13.88
CA LYS A 517 17.40 16.28 12.46
C LYS A 517 16.00 15.66 12.31
N TRP A 518 15.17 16.28 11.49
CA TRP A 518 13.75 15.95 11.28
C TRP A 518 13.55 14.75 10.33
N ILE A 519 14.34 13.68 10.51
CA ILE A 519 14.48 12.55 9.57
C ILE A 519 13.14 11.83 9.37
N ALA A 520 12.43 11.52 10.45
CA ALA A 520 11.14 10.84 10.39
C ALA A 520 10.07 11.71 9.68
N GLN A 521 10.05 13.02 9.94
CA GLN A 521 9.10 13.95 9.33
C GLN A 521 9.38 14.19 7.85
N GLU A 522 10.65 14.35 7.48
CA GLU A 522 11.06 14.48 6.08
C GLU A 522 10.72 13.18 5.33
N LYS A 523 11.01 12.01 5.89
CA LYS A 523 10.68 10.72 5.27
C LYS A 523 9.16 10.51 5.12
N LEU A 524 8.36 10.85 6.13
CA LEU A 524 6.90 10.79 6.03
C LEU A 524 6.36 11.74 4.95
N ALA A 525 6.87 12.96 4.90
CA ALA A 525 6.50 13.95 3.90
C ALA A 525 6.89 13.50 2.47
N GLU A 526 8.06 12.89 2.31
CA GLU A 526 8.49 12.29 1.04
C GLU A 526 7.54 11.19 0.56
N GLU A 527 7.33 10.15 1.38
CA GLU A 527 6.53 8.98 1.01
C GLU A 527 5.08 9.37 0.69
N LEU A 528 4.46 10.20 1.54
CA LEU A 528 3.07 10.64 1.30
C LEU A 528 2.95 11.60 0.11
N THR A 529 3.91 12.50 -0.10
CA THR A 529 3.87 13.41 -1.26
C THR A 529 4.13 12.64 -2.56
N LYS A 530 5.05 11.66 -2.57
CA LYS A 530 5.25 10.75 -3.70
C LYS A 530 3.99 9.94 -3.99
N LEU A 531 3.32 9.41 -2.95
CA LEU A 531 2.08 8.67 -3.11
C LEU A 531 0.95 9.54 -3.71
N VAL A 532 0.75 10.76 -3.20
CA VAL A 532 -0.39 11.61 -3.58
C VAL A 532 -0.17 12.38 -4.88
N HIS A 533 1.03 12.94 -5.07
CA HIS A 533 1.38 13.85 -6.18
C HIS A 533 2.47 13.29 -7.12
N GLY A 534 2.90 12.04 -6.92
CA GLY A 534 3.92 11.39 -7.74
C GLY A 534 5.33 11.91 -7.49
N SER A 535 6.32 11.27 -8.14
CA SER A 535 7.73 11.68 -8.06
C SER A 535 7.96 13.13 -8.52
N ASN A 536 7.17 13.63 -9.48
CA ASN A 536 7.27 15.01 -9.94
C ASN A 536 6.73 16.01 -8.89
N GLY A 537 5.58 15.72 -8.27
CA GLY A 537 5.04 16.54 -7.19
C GLY A 537 5.96 16.58 -5.97
N LEU A 538 6.59 15.45 -5.62
CA LEU A 538 7.63 15.41 -4.60
C LEU A 538 8.84 16.27 -4.98
N LYS A 539 9.36 16.15 -6.21
CA LYS A 539 10.49 16.95 -6.70
C LYS A 539 10.20 18.45 -6.60
N ILE A 540 9.04 18.89 -7.06
CA ILE A 540 8.53 20.26 -6.91
C ILE A 540 8.52 20.67 -5.44
N ALA A 541 7.89 19.89 -4.57
CA ALA A 541 7.78 20.20 -3.15
C ALA A 541 9.15 20.35 -2.46
N LYS A 542 10.11 19.46 -2.74
CA LYS A 542 11.49 19.55 -2.21
C LYS A 542 12.24 20.75 -2.77
N GLN A 543 12.06 21.09 -4.05
CA GLN A 543 12.66 22.29 -4.66
C GLN A 543 12.11 23.57 -4.01
N CYS A 544 10.79 23.72 -3.88
CA CYS A 544 10.14 24.85 -3.20
C CYS A 544 10.60 24.97 -1.75
N SER A 545 10.65 23.86 -1.01
CA SER A 545 11.16 23.82 0.36
C SER A 545 12.61 24.32 0.41
N LYS A 546 13.51 23.81 -0.43
CA LYS A 546 14.91 24.25 -0.46
C LYS A 546 15.05 25.74 -0.74
N MET A 547 14.28 26.28 -1.70
CA MET A 547 14.32 27.71 -2.07
C MET A 547 13.88 28.63 -0.92
N LEU A 548 12.96 28.17 -0.07
CA LEU A 548 12.41 28.95 1.05
C LEU A 548 13.21 28.83 2.35
N PHE A 549 13.92 27.71 2.55
CA PHE A 549 14.61 27.42 3.81
C PHE A 549 16.14 27.59 3.80
N ASN A 550 16.80 27.59 2.63
CA ASN A 550 18.26 27.70 2.52
C ASN A 550 18.71 29.05 1.91
N ASP A 551 18.24 30.17 2.49
CA ASP A 551 18.60 31.56 2.11
C ASP A 551 18.49 31.91 0.61
N SER A 552 17.72 31.12 -0.16
CA SER A 552 17.59 31.26 -1.61
C SER A 552 16.49 32.24 -2.04
N LEU A 553 16.17 33.22 -1.18
CA LEU A 553 15.28 34.35 -1.54
C LEU A 553 15.80 35.13 -2.75
N SER A 554 17.11 35.13 -2.97
CA SER A 554 17.78 35.68 -4.15
C SER A 554 17.50 34.88 -5.44
N GLU A 555 17.17 33.59 -5.36
CA GLU A 555 16.70 32.79 -6.49
C GLU A 555 15.21 33.03 -6.76
N LEU A 556 14.37 33.09 -5.72
CA LEU A 556 12.95 33.47 -5.83
C LEU A 556 12.77 34.86 -6.45
N ARG A 557 13.65 35.82 -6.14
CA ARG A 557 13.68 37.14 -6.81
C ARG A 557 13.95 37.03 -8.32
N LYS A 558 14.70 36.04 -8.81
CA LYS A 558 15.01 35.86 -10.24
C LYS A 558 13.92 35.12 -11.05
N MET A 559 12.98 34.43 -10.40
CA MET A 559 11.93 33.64 -11.06
C MET A 559 10.74 34.51 -11.53
N SER A 560 9.99 34.07 -12.54
CA SER A 560 8.77 34.78 -12.94
C SER A 560 7.67 34.69 -11.87
N THR A 561 6.81 35.71 -11.79
CA THR A 561 5.65 35.73 -10.87
C THR A 561 4.74 34.53 -11.10
N SER A 562 4.48 34.17 -12.36
CA SER A 562 3.67 33.01 -12.73
C SER A 562 4.25 31.68 -12.24
N PHE A 563 5.56 31.49 -12.33
CA PHE A 563 6.22 30.28 -11.84
C PHE A 563 6.10 30.16 -10.30
N ILE A 564 6.28 31.27 -9.58
CA ILE A 564 6.14 31.30 -8.12
C ILE A 564 4.69 31.00 -7.69
N GLU A 565 3.70 31.60 -8.37
CA GLU A 565 2.28 31.31 -8.12
C GLU A 565 1.93 29.83 -8.40
N GLU A 566 2.49 29.24 -9.45
CA GLU A 566 2.33 27.80 -9.78
C GLU A 566 2.96 26.90 -8.71
N GLN A 567 4.18 27.22 -8.26
CA GLN A 567 4.92 26.44 -7.25
C GLN A 567 4.24 26.44 -5.87
N PHE A 568 3.67 27.56 -5.44
CA PHE A 568 2.84 27.62 -4.23
C PHE A 568 1.45 27.02 -4.44
N GLY A 569 0.97 27.00 -5.69
CA GLY A 569 -0.35 26.57 -6.12
C GLY A 569 -1.41 27.64 -5.87
N THR A 570 -2.29 27.82 -6.86
CA THR A 570 -3.29 28.90 -6.91
C THR A 570 -4.20 28.98 -5.68
N ALA A 571 -4.51 27.86 -5.02
CA ALA A 571 -5.31 27.84 -3.79
C ALA A 571 -4.57 28.32 -2.52
N SER A 572 -3.25 28.48 -2.56
CA SER A 572 -2.42 29.01 -1.45
C SER A 572 -1.94 30.45 -1.69
N VAL A 573 -2.40 31.10 -2.77
CA VAL A 573 -2.13 32.50 -3.09
C VAL A 573 -3.31 33.37 -2.65
N GLN A 574 -3.11 34.24 -1.66
CA GLN A 574 -4.14 35.17 -1.20
C GLN A 574 -4.13 36.45 -2.04
N GLN A 575 -5.22 36.73 -2.75
CA GLN A 575 -5.37 38.00 -3.47
C GLN A 575 -5.84 39.11 -2.52
N LEU A 576 -5.07 40.19 -2.42
CA LEU A 576 -5.33 41.34 -1.55
C LEU A 576 -5.26 42.64 -2.34
N LEU A 577 -6.18 43.56 -2.07
CA LEU A 577 -6.23 44.89 -2.69
C LEU A 577 -5.30 45.84 -1.93
N ARG A 578 -4.37 46.53 -2.62
CA ARG A 578 -3.39 47.42 -1.96
C ARG A 578 -4.05 48.50 -1.11
N SER A 579 -5.10 49.13 -1.63
CA SER A 579 -5.86 50.21 -1.00
C SER A 579 -6.62 49.84 0.29
N ARG A 580 -6.58 48.57 0.73
CA ARG A 580 -7.21 48.12 1.98
C ARG A 580 -6.29 48.08 3.20
N PHE A 581 -4.99 48.39 3.05
CA PHE A 581 -4.02 48.27 4.13
C PHE A 581 -3.12 49.51 4.15
N SER A 582 -3.15 50.22 5.28
CA SER A 582 -2.36 51.42 5.56
C SER A 582 -1.14 51.09 6.42
N THR A 583 -1.27 50.12 7.35
CA THR A 583 -0.21 49.73 8.28
C THR A 583 0.11 48.24 8.24
N ILE A 584 1.34 47.88 8.62
CA ILE A 584 1.76 46.47 8.70
C ILE A 584 0.92 45.71 9.74
N GLY A 585 0.38 46.36 10.77
CA GLY A 585 -0.55 45.77 11.73
C GLY A 585 -1.87 45.31 11.09
N GLU A 586 -2.49 46.14 10.25
CA GLU A 586 -3.70 45.77 9.50
C GLU A 586 -3.45 44.58 8.55
N LEU A 587 -2.27 44.58 7.91
CA LEU A 587 -1.84 43.45 7.09
C LEU A 587 -1.64 42.19 7.95
N ALA A 588 -0.93 42.31 9.07
CA ALA A 588 -0.64 41.21 10.00
C ALA A 588 -1.93 40.53 10.49
N ASP A 589 -2.94 41.31 10.89
CA ASP A 589 -4.25 40.79 11.31
C ASP A 589 -4.97 40.04 10.18
N LYS A 590 -4.83 40.50 8.92
CA LYS A 590 -5.48 39.86 7.77
C LYS A 590 -4.81 38.56 7.33
N VAL A 591 -3.49 38.44 7.53
CA VAL A 591 -2.65 37.35 7.01
C VAL A 591 -2.26 36.34 8.09
N HIS A 592 -2.71 36.56 9.33
CA HIS A 592 -2.51 35.63 10.44
C HIS A 592 -3.66 34.62 10.53
N SER A 593 -3.33 33.34 10.71
CA SER A 593 -4.29 32.23 10.62
C SER A 593 -4.21 31.23 11.79
N GLY A 594 -3.92 31.68 13.02
CA GLY A 594 -3.91 30.77 14.17
C GLY A 594 -3.97 31.43 15.55
N ASP A 595 -4.20 30.63 16.58
CA ASP A 595 -4.66 31.07 17.91
C ASP A 595 -3.86 32.21 18.58
N GLY A 596 -4.56 33.27 19.01
CA GLY A 596 -3.99 34.38 19.78
C GLY A 596 -3.49 35.56 18.93
N SER A 597 -3.27 36.71 19.58
CA SER A 597 -3.01 38.00 18.93
C SER A 597 -1.83 37.97 17.95
N SER A 598 -2.16 38.17 16.67
CA SER A 598 -1.30 38.56 15.54
C SER A 598 -0.33 39.68 15.92
N ILE A 599 -0.86 40.79 16.46
CA ILE A 599 -0.07 41.96 16.89
C ILE A 599 0.98 41.58 17.96
N ASN A 600 0.61 40.79 18.97
CA ASN A 600 1.59 40.37 19.99
C ASN A 600 2.67 39.44 19.42
N LYS A 601 2.30 38.54 18.50
CA LYS A 601 3.26 37.69 17.78
C LYS A 601 4.18 38.49 16.86
N MET A 602 3.65 39.50 16.18
CA MET A 602 4.41 40.43 15.34
C MET A 602 5.42 41.22 16.19
N LYS A 603 4.99 41.79 17.33
CA LYS A 603 5.90 42.45 18.29
C LYS A 603 6.99 41.52 18.83
N ALA A 604 6.66 40.23 19.03
CA ALA A 604 7.63 39.19 19.37
C ALA A 604 8.51 38.73 18.18
N GLY A 605 8.46 39.41 17.02
CA GLY A 605 9.28 39.16 15.85
C GLY A 605 8.86 37.96 15.01
N ALA A 606 7.64 37.45 15.16
CA ALA A 606 7.18 36.28 14.40
C ALA A 606 6.83 36.58 12.93
N LEU A 607 6.51 37.82 12.57
CA LEU A 607 6.16 38.19 11.19
C LEU A 607 7.41 38.50 10.37
N LYS A 608 7.53 37.87 9.20
CA LYS A 608 8.48 38.25 8.16
C LYS A 608 7.80 38.40 6.80
N LEU A 609 8.14 39.45 6.06
CA LEU A 609 7.73 39.66 4.67
C LEU A 609 8.99 39.62 3.80
N ASN A 610 9.04 38.73 2.81
CA ASN A 610 10.21 38.48 1.96
C ASN A 610 11.52 38.21 2.74
N GLY A 611 11.40 37.62 3.95
CA GLY A 611 12.52 37.37 4.88
C GLY A 611 12.83 38.52 5.84
N ILE A 612 12.39 39.75 5.54
CA ILE A 612 12.55 40.94 6.40
C ILE A 612 11.58 40.84 7.57
N GLN A 613 12.08 41.03 8.80
CA GLN A 613 11.29 40.94 10.03
C GLN A 613 10.57 42.27 10.32
N PHE A 614 9.29 42.22 10.70
CA PHE A 614 8.49 43.39 11.05
C PHE A 614 7.95 43.25 12.48
N THR A 615 8.16 44.28 13.31
CA THR A 615 7.81 44.28 14.74
C THR A 615 6.93 45.46 15.16
N ASN A 616 6.87 46.54 14.37
CA ASN A 616 6.06 47.72 14.63
C ASN A 616 4.70 47.65 13.90
N PRO A 617 3.56 47.49 14.59
CA PRO A 617 2.25 47.46 13.95
C PRO A 617 1.87 48.76 13.25
N ASP A 618 2.36 49.88 13.76
CA ASP A 618 2.03 51.22 13.30
C ASP A 618 2.94 51.68 12.15
N GLU A 619 3.83 50.80 11.66
CA GLU A 619 4.63 51.03 10.46
C GLU A 619 3.72 51.13 9.23
N VAL A 620 3.78 52.25 8.51
CA VAL A 620 3.05 52.45 7.25
C VAL A 620 3.56 51.49 6.19
N ILE A 621 2.66 50.91 5.39
CA ILE A 621 3.06 49.95 4.35
C ILE A 621 3.81 50.67 3.22
N ASP A 622 5.08 50.32 3.07
CA ASP A 622 5.87 50.57 1.87
C ASP A 622 5.77 49.34 0.95
N PHE A 623 4.99 49.46 -0.13
CA PHE A 623 4.79 48.38 -1.09
C PHE A 623 6.05 48.01 -1.88
N ASP A 624 6.99 48.92 -2.10
CA ASP A 624 8.25 48.62 -2.77
C ASP A 624 9.17 47.79 -1.87
N LYS A 625 9.12 48.04 -0.55
CA LYS A 625 9.83 47.26 0.48
C LYS A 625 9.20 45.88 0.73
N ILE A 626 7.86 45.76 0.71
CA ILE A 626 7.18 44.48 1.01
C ILE A 626 6.88 43.61 -0.22
N CYS A 627 6.97 44.13 -1.44
CA CYS A 627 6.89 43.32 -2.66
C CYS A 627 8.25 42.68 -3.01
N LEU A 628 8.24 41.57 -3.77
CA LEU A 628 9.46 41.07 -4.40
C LEU A 628 9.77 41.93 -5.63
N ASP A 629 11.04 42.31 -5.82
CA ASP A 629 11.52 43.30 -6.80
C ASP A 629 10.75 43.26 -8.14
N GLY A 630 9.99 44.32 -8.44
CA GLY A 630 9.24 44.47 -9.68
C GLY A 630 8.02 43.55 -9.87
N LYS A 631 7.53 42.90 -8.81
CA LYS A 631 6.39 41.96 -8.86
C LYS A 631 5.33 42.31 -7.82
N ASN A 632 4.06 42.20 -8.20
CA ASN A 632 2.92 42.37 -7.28
C ASN A 632 2.72 41.15 -6.34
N ILE A 633 3.78 40.61 -5.72
CA ILE A 633 3.70 39.49 -4.77
C ILE A 633 4.56 39.69 -3.53
N THR A 634 4.07 39.18 -2.39
CA THR A 634 4.78 39.17 -1.10
C THR A 634 4.77 37.76 -0.53
N LEU A 635 5.94 37.25 -0.14
CA LEU A 635 6.07 36.02 0.64
C LEU A 635 5.92 36.35 2.13
N VAL A 636 4.85 35.88 2.76
CA VAL A 636 4.63 36.04 4.19
C VAL A 636 5.12 34.80 4.92
N CYS A 637 5.83 34.99 6.04
CA CYS A 637 6.18 33.94 6.98
C CYS A 637 5.75 34.30 8.40
N TRP A 638 5.09 33.36 9.07
CA TRP A 638 4.85 33.41 10.52
C TRP A 638 5.73 32.38 11.25
N GLY A 639 6.58 32.87 12.14
CA GLY A 639 7.55 32.08 12.90
C GLY A 639 8.71 31.60 12.04
N LYS A 640 9.03 30.30 12.11
CA LYS A 640 10.16 29.69 11.39
C LYS A 640 9.78 28.99 10.07
N ARG A 641 8.55 28.52 9.90
CA ARG A 641 8.18 27.59 8.81
C ARG A 641 6.79 27.75 8.18
N LYS A 642 5.92 28.66 8.65
CA LYS A 642 4.57 28.84 8.08
C LYS A 642 4.59 29.91 6.99
N TYR A 643 4.68 29.50 5.72
CA TYR A 643 4.71 30.39 4.56
C TYR A 643 3.37 30.42 3.81
N HIS A 644 3.03 31.58 3.26
CA HIS A 644 2.01 31.74 2.23
C HIS A 644 2.35 32.92 1.30
N LEU A 645 1.72 32.98 0.13
CA LEU A 645 1.98 34.00 -0.88
C LEU A 645 0.79 34.97 -0.96
N ILE A 646 1.06 36.27 -0.92
CA ILE A 646 0.09 37.31 -1.27
C ILE A 646 0.32 37.72 -2.71
N LYS A 647 -0.77 37.90 -3.46
CA LYS A 647 -0.80 38.60 -4.74
C LYS A 647 -1.54 39.91 -4.58
N TRP A 648 -0.85 41.01 -4.85
CA TRP A 648 -1.40 42.35 -4.80
C TRP A 648 -2.19 42.66 -6.07
N ILE A 649 -3.41 43.16 -5.86
CA ILE A 649 -4.27 43.76 -6.87
C ILE A 649 -4.34 45.25 -6.54
N ASP A 650 -4.32 46.08 -7.57
CA ASP A 650 -4.47 47.53 -7.48
C ASP A 650 -5.96 47.93 -7.31
#